data_AF-A0A0X8L790-F1
#
_entry.id   AF-A0A0X8L790-F1
#
_cell.length_a   1.000
_cell.length_b   1.000
_cell.length_c   1.000
_cell.angle_alpha   90.00
_cell.angle_beta   90.00
_cell.angle_gamma   90.00
#
_symmetry.space_group_name_H-M   'P 1'
#
loop_
_entity.id
_entity.type
_entity.pdbx_description
1 polymer ?
#
loop_
_entity_poly.entity_id
_entity_poly.type
_entity_poly.pdbx_seq_one_letter_code
_entity_poly.pdbx_strand_id
1 'polypeptide(L)'
;MLGKLTLADIPFDQPIIMGAAAFMALIVVAVVVGLTWSGKWGYLWREWLTSVDHKKIGVMYIVVAVLMLLRGFVDALMMRTQLALAYNGPGFLPPEHYNQVFTAHGVIMIFFMAMAFMIGLMNIVVPLQIGARDVAFPFINSLSFWMTAVAAILINVSLVIGDFAQTGWLAYPPLSELQFSPGVGVDYYLWSLQLSGIGTLLTGVNFFVTIIKMRAPGMTYMKMPVFTWTSLCSNVLILATFPILTATLALLALDRYLGMHFFTNDAGGNAMLYLNLIWAWGHPEVYILVLPAFGIYSEVVATFAKKPLFGYKTMVYATCSIMVLSLLVWLHHFFTMGSGANVNAFFGIMTMIIAIPTGVKIFNWLFTIYKGRLELSSPVLWTIGFMITFTIGGMTGVLLAVPGADFVLHNSLFLIAHFHNAIIGGVVFGYFAGFTYWFPKAFGFKLNETLGKCAFWCWLIGFWTAFMPLYVLGFMGATRRMNHYDTPGWQPYMIVALIGALIILLGVVLQITQVVVSVVKRNSPAYKDVTGDPWNGRTLEWATSSPPPVYNFAVLPVVHELDAFAHMKERGRTRHAREAYRDIHMPRNTSAGLIVALFSLAIGFALVWHIWWLAIAGLLGVIVTLIIRSNDTDIDYTIPAATVAGMDGSPAQTRARDLQEAL
;
A
#
# COMPACT_ATOMS: atom_id res chain seq x y z
N MET A 1 -23.37 23.21 11.42
CA MET A 1 -24.49 23.65 12.29
C MET A 1 -24.62 22.67 13.47
N LEU A 2 -23.79 22.68 14.52
CA LEU A 2 -22.79 23.62 15.04
C LEU A 2 -21.48 22.88 15.43
N GLY A 3 -20.42 23.64 15.66
CA GLY A 3 -19.04 23.21 15.90
C GLY A 3 -18.13 24.41 15.58
N LYS A 4 -16.84 24.17 15.31
CA LYS A 4 -15.91 25.21 14.84
C LYS A 4 -16.15 25.64 13.39
N LEU A 5 -16.91 24.85 12.61
CA LEU A 5 -17.08 25.02 11.17
C LEU A 5 -17.91 26.26 10.79
N THR A 6 -17.33 27.09 9.93
CA THR A 6 -17.89 28.32 9.36
C THR A 6 -17.67 28.34 7.84
N LEU A 7 -18.27 29.32 7.15
CA LEU A 7 -18.00 29.53 5.72
C LEU A 7 -16.58 30.07 5.45
N ALA A 8 -15.91 30.62 6.47
CA ALA A 8 -14.54 31.11 6.36
C ALA A 8 -13.51 29.97 6.28
N ASP A 9 -13.90 28.75 6.66
CA ASP A 9 -13.06 27.56 6.58
C ASP A 9 -12.97 26.99 5.16
N ILE A 10 -13.66 27.60 4.18
CA ILE A 10 -13.49 27.28 2.77
C ILE A 10 -12.58 28.35 2.16
N PRO A 11 -11.43 27.97 1.57
CA PRO A 11 -10.42 28.93 1.12
C PRO A 11 -10.79 29.54 -0.25
N PHE A 12 -11.89 30.31 -0.28
CA PHE A 12 -12.42 30.95 -1.49
C PHE A 12 -11.44 31.92 -2.16
N ASP A 13 -10.48 32.45 -1.41
CA ASP A 13 -9.43 33.35 -1.83
C ASP A 13 -8.20 32.64 -2.42
N GLN A 14 -8.09 31.31 -2.29
CA GLN A 14 -6.93 30.52 -2.72
C GLN A 14 -7.14 29.86 -4.09
N PRO A 15 -6.58 30.41 -5.19
CA PRO A 15 -6.90 29.93 -6.54
C PRO A 15 -6.43 28.49 -6.80
N ILE A 16 -5.31 28.09 -6.22
CA ILE A 16 -4.75 26.73 -6.38
C ILE A 16 -5.71 25.70 -5.76
N ILE A 17 -6.18 25.97 -4.54
CA ILE A 17 -7.07 25.06 -3.81
C ILE A 17 -8.45 25.02 -4.46
N MET A 18 -9.02 26.18 -4.80
CA MET A 18 -10.32 26.25 -5.46
C MET A 18 -10.31 25.63 -6.86
N GLY A 19 -9.19 25.76 -7.59
CA GLY A 19 -8.97 25.05 -8.86
C GLY A 19 -8.98 23.53 -8.68
N ALA A 20 -8.28 23.02 -7.67
CA ALA A 20 -8.29 21.59 -7.33
C ALA A 20 -9.69 21.12 -6.89
N ALA A 21 -10.39 21.90 -6.06
CA ALA A 21 -11.75 21.60 -5.61
C ALA A 21 -12.74 21.53 -6.78
N ALA A 22 -12.69 22.50 -7.70
CA ALA A 22 -13.52 22.51 -8.91
C ALA A 22 -13.21 21.30 -9.80
N PHE A 23 -11.93 20.97 -10.01
CA PHE A 23 -11.53 19.79 -10.78
C PHE A 23 -12.06 18.48 -10.16
N MET A 24 -11.93 18.30 -8.85
CA MET A 24 -12.48 17.14 -8.15
C MET A 24 -14.01 17.09 -8.25
N ALA A 25 -14.70 18.21 -8.07
CA ALA A 25 -16.15 18.30 -8.21
C ALA A 25 -16.59 17.91 -9.62
N LEU A 26 -15.88 18.37 -10.66
CA LEU A 26 -16.14 17.97 -12.05
C LEU A 26 -15.96 16.47 -12.28
N ILE A 27 -14.92 15.85 -11.70
CA ILE A 27 -14.74 14.39 -11.77
C ILE A 27 -15.91 13.68 -11.11
N VAL A 28 -16.31 14.10 -9.90
CA VAL A 28 -17.45 13.50 -9.18
C VAL A 28 -18.73 13.61 -10.01
N VAL A 29 -19.02 14.79 -10.55
CA VAL A 29 -20.18 15.02 -11.43
C VAL A 29 -20.10 14.13 -12.67
N ALA A 30 -18.94 14.05 -13.34
CA ALA A 30 -18.75 13.21 -14.52
C ALA A 30 -18.98 11.72 -14.20
N VAL A 31 -18.52 11.23 -13.05
CA VAL A 31 -18.75 9.86 -12.59
C VAL A 31 -20.24 9.62 -12.29
N VAL A 32 -20.90 10.53 -11.56
CA VAL A 32 -22.33 10.42 -11.22
C VAL A 32 -23.20 10.44 -12.48
N VAL A 33 -22.94 11.37 -13.40
CA VAL A 33 -23.63 11.45 -14.69
C VAL A 33 -23.35 10.19 -15.52
N GLY A 34 -22.10 9.74 -15.59
CA GLY A 34 -21.73 8.52 -16.32
C GLY A 34 -22.42 7.26 -15.79
N LEU A 35 -22.49 7.09 -14.46
CA LEU A 35 -23.19 5.98 -13.81
C LEU A 35 -24.70 6.03 -14.04
N THR A 36 -25.28 7.23 -14.00
CA THR A 36 -26.72 7.46 -14.22
C THR A 36 -27.09 7.20 -15.67
N TRP A 37 -26.35 7.77 -16.62
CA TRP A 37 -26.56 7.58 -18.06
C TRP A 37 -26.39 6.12 -18.49
N SER A 38 -25.41 5.41 -17.93
CA SER A 38 -25.19 3.99 -18.22
C SER A 38 -26.10 3.03 -17.44
N GLY A 39 -26.93 3.53 -16.52
CA GLY A 39 -27.83 2.70 -15.69
C GLY A 39 -27.09 1.72 -14.77
N LYS A 40 -25.85 2.01 -14.37
CA LYS A 40 -24.97 1.06 -13.67
C LYS A 40 -25.01 1.13 -12.14
N TRP A 41 -25.86 1.97 -11.55
CA TRP A 41 -26.03 2.06 -10.09
C TRP A 41 -26.33 0.72 -9.41
N GLY A 42 -27.30 -0.04 -9.95
CA GLY A 42 -27.66 -1.36 -9.40
C GLY A 42 -26.55 -2.40 -9.53
N TYR A 43 -25.74 -2.33 -10.59
CA TYR A 43 -24.56 -3.17 -10.77
C TYR A 43 -23.47 -2.80 -9.76
N LEU A 44 -23.13 -1.52 -9.64
CA LEU A 44 -22.13 -1.03 -8.70
C LEU A 44 -22.48 -1.43 -7.26
N TRP A 45 -23.73 -1.25 -6.86
CA TRP A 45 -24.22 -1.63 -5.54
C TRP A 45 -24.07 -3.14 -5.28
N ARG A 46 -24.70 -3.97 -6.13
CA ARG A 46 -24.76 -5.42 -5.90
C ARG A 46 -23.44 -6.14 -6.11
N GLU A 47 -22.61 -5.67 -7.04
CA GLU A 47 -21.40 -6.40 -7.45
C GLU A 47 -20.13 -5.91 -6.77
N TRP A 48 -20.03 -4.64 -6.37
CA TRP A 48 -18.78 -4.06 -5.88
C TRP A 48 -18.93 -3.50 -4.47
N LEU A 49 -19.87 -2.57 -4.25
CA LEU A 49 -19.94 -1.84 -2.98
C LEU A 49 -20.28 -2.73 -1.78
N THR A 50 -21.16 -3.71 -1.98
CA THR A 50 -21.55 -4.69 -0.95
C THR A 50 -20.76 -5.99 -1.04
N SER A 51 -19.73 -6.06 -1.89
CA SER A 51 -18.99 -7.30 -2.13
C SER A 51 -18.17 -7.71 -0.90
N VAL A 52 -18.18 -9.01 -0.62
CA VAL A 52 -17.27 -9.66 0.35
C VAL A 52 -16.15 -10.46 -0.32
N ASP A 53 -16.21 -10.63 -1.65
CA ASP A 53 -15.20 -11.33 -2.43
C ASP A 53 -13.83 -10.62 -2.35
N HIS A 54 -12.83 -11.32 -1.83
CA HIS A 54 -11.45 -10.85 -1.69
C HIS A 54 -10.84 -10.29 -3.00
N LYS A 55 -11.21 -10.84 -4.16
CA LYS A 55 -10.72 -10.39 -5.47
C LYS A 55 -11.21 -8.97 -5.78
N LYS A 56 -12.51 -8.74 -5.58
CA LYS A 56 -13.14 -7.43 -5.84
C LYS A 56 -12.68 -6.39 -4.82
N ILE A 57 -12.62 -6.76 -3.53
CA ILE A 57 -12.07 -5.90 -2.48
C ILE A 57 -10.63 -5.49 -2.80
N GLY A 58 -9.80 -6.45 -3.22
CA GLY A 58 -8.42 -6.17 -3.61
C GLY A 58 -8.30 -5.21 -4.81
N VAL A 59 -9.17 -5.35 -5.81
CA VAL A 59 -9.24 -4.39 -6.93
C VAL A 59 -9.64 -3.00 -6.45
N MET A 60 -10.63 -2.88 -5.56
CA MET A 60 -11.03 -1.58 -5.01
C MET A 60 -9.91 -0.91 -4.20
N TYR A 61 -9.14 -1.69 -3.43
CA TYR A 61 -7.92 -1.21 -2.75
C TYR A 61 -6.89 -0.64 -3.72
N ILE A 62 -6.61 -1.34 -4.83
CA ILE A 62 -5.68 -0.86 -5.87
C ILE A 62 -6.21 0.42 -6.53
N VAL A 63 -7.51 0.54 -6.77
CA VAL A 63 -8.13 1.77 -7.31
C VAL A 63 -7.90 2.93 -6.36
N VAL A 64 -8.16 2.77 -5.05
CA VAL A 64 -7.86 3.80 -4.03
C VAL A 64 -6.37 4.16 -4.07
N ALA A 65 -5.49 3.16 -4.09
CA ALA A 65 -4.05 3.39 -4.12
C ALA A 65 -3.60 4.19 -5.34
N VAL A 66 -4.15 3.92 -6.52
CA VAL A 66 -3.83 4.65 -7.76
C VAL A 66 -4.35 6.08 -7.70
N LEU A 67 -5.56 6.32 -7.21
CA LEU A 67 -6.07 7.68 -7.03
C LEU A 67 -5.21 8.50 -6.05
N MET A 68 -4.80 7.86 -4.97
CA MET A 68 -3.95 8.46 -3.94
C MET A 68 -2.50 8.64 -4.42
N LEU A 69 -2.01 7.79 -5.33
CA LEU A 69 -0.75 8.01 -6.05
C LEU A 69 -0.81 9.29 -6.88
N LEU A 70 -1.90 9.53 -7.62
CA LEU A 70 -2.03 10.76 -8.43
C LEU A 70 -2.03 12.01 -7.54
N ARG A 71 -2.83 11.98 -6.46
CA ARG A 71 -2.87 13.07 -5.48
C ARG A 71 -1.49 13.31 -4.87
N GLY A 72 -0.86 12.27 -4.32
CA GLY A 72 0.47 12.37 -3.72
C GLY A 72 1.56 12.83 -4.70
N PHE A 73 1.45 12.45 -5.97
CA PHE A 73 2.41 12.87 -6.99
C PHE A 73 2.24 14.33 -7.42
N VAL A 74 1.00 14.84 -7.48
CA VAL A 74 0.76 16.28 -7.69
C VAL A 74 1.42 17.10 -6.59
N ASP A 75 1.28 16.70 -5.32
CA ASP A 75 1.98 17.34 -4.20
C ASP A 75 3.50 17.32 -4.36
N ALA A 76 4.06 16.19 -4.81
CA ALA A 76 5.49 16.08 -5.08
C ALA A 76 5.95 17.06 -6.16
N LEU A 77 5.18 17.21 -7.24
CA LEU A 77 5.47 18.17 -8.31
C LEU A 77 5.37 19.62 -7.81
N MET A 78 4.38 19.93 -6.98
CA MET A 78 4.25 21.26 -6.38
C MET A 78 5.46 21.59 -5.50
N MET A 79 5.87 20.66 -4.62
CA MET A 79 7.06 20.83 -3.78
C MET A 79 8.35 21.00 -4.58
N ARG A 80 8.53 20.21 -5.65
CA ARG A 80 9.74 20.29 -6.50
C ARG A 80 9.77 21.55 -7.33
N THR A 81 8.62 21.98 -7.85
CA THR A 81 8.49 23.26 -8.56
C THR A 81 8.81 24.42 -7.62
N GLN A 82 8.32 24.37 -6.38
CA GLN A 82 8.62 25.41 -5.38
C GLN A 82 10.13 25.50 -5.14
N LEU A 83 10.80 24.37 -4.87
CA LEU A 83 12.24 24.35 -4.63
C LEU A 83 13.08 24.72 -5.86
N ALA A 84 12.60 24.51 -7.08
CA ALA A 84 13.31 24.97 -8.27
C ALA A 84 13.21 26.50 -8.46
N LEU A 85 12.08 27.09 -8.08
CA LEU A 85 11.78 28.52 -8.30
C LEU A 85 12.16 29.42 -7.13
N ALA A 86 12.16 28.90 -5.89
CA ALA A 86 12.34 29.67 -4.66
C ALA A 86 13.82 29.93 -4.29
N TYR A 87 14.69 30.10 -5.29
CA TYR A 87 16.04 30.59 -5.08
C TYR A 87 16.01 32.11 -4.88
N ASN A 88 16.50 32.58 -3.73
CA ASN A 88 16.56 34.01 -3.38
C ASN A 88 15.20 34.73 -3.55
N GLY A 89 14.11 34.03 -3.24
CA GLY A 89 12.75 34.52 -3.42
C GLY A 89 11.70 33.59 -2.81
N PRO A 90 10.45 34.06 -2.62
CA PRO A 90 9.42 33.32 -1.90
C PRO A 90 8.82 32.14 -2.69
N GLY A 91 9.05 32.05 -4.00
CA GLY A 91 8.39 31.08 -4.87
C GLY A 91 6.88 31.32 -4.97
N PHE A 92 6.09 30.26 -5.14
CA PHE A 92 4.63 30.34 -5.28
C PHE A 92 3.85 29.67 -4.14
N LEU A 93 4.50 28.84 -3.31
CA LEU A 93 3.90 28.24 -2.12
C LEU A 93 4.38 28.97 -0.85
N PRO A 94 3.48 29.69 -0.16
CA PRO A 94 3.75 30.20 1.17
C PRO A 94 4.13 29.07 2.15
N PRO A 95 4.89 29.35 3.22
CA PRO A 95 5.36 28.33 4.16
C PRO A 95 4.23 27.46 4.71
N GLU A 96 3.11 28.08 5.07
CA GLU A 96 1.92 27.38 5.58
C GLU A 96 1.44 26.30 4.61
N HIS A 97 1.14 26.69 3.37
CA HIS A 97 0.66 25.79 2.33
C HIS A 97 1.72 24.72 1.99
N TYR A 98 3.00 25.11 1.92
CA TYR A 98 4.10 24.16 1.69
C TYR A 98 4.16 23.09 2.79
N ASN A 99 3.95 23.49 4.05
CA ASN A 99 3.93 22.60 5.20
C ASN A 99 2.75 21.61 5.14
N GLN A 100 1.56 22.08 4.74
CA GLN A 100 0.41 21.21 4.52
C GLN A 100 0.69 20.19 3.41
N VAL A 101 1.22 20.64 2.27
CA VAL A 101 1.49 19.80 1.10
C VAL A 101 2.50 18.70 1.41
N PHE A 102 3.66 19.01 2.02
CA PHE A 102 4.62 17.94 2.32
C PHE A 102 4.11 16.98 3.39
N THR A 103 3.30 17.48 4.33
CA THR A 103 2.69 16.65 5.38
C THR A 103 1.69 15.69 4.76
N ALA A 104 0.78 16.19 3.94
CA ALA A 104 -0.23 15.38 3.26
C ALA A 104 0.40 14.41 2.26
N HIS A 105 1.41 14.82 1.48
CA HIS A 105 2.18 13.94 0.60
C HIS A 105 2.72 12.72 1.35
N GLY A 106 3.44 12.94 2.45
CA GLY A 106 4.03 11.85 3.23
C GLY A 106 2.97 10.88 3.78
N VAL A 107 1.90 11.42 4.36
CA VAL A 107 0.79 10.62 4.89
C VAL A 107 0.11 9.80 3.78
N ILE A 108 -0.19 10.43 2.65
CA ILE A 108 -0.88 9.77 1.54
C ILE A 108 -0.06 8.67 0.92
N MET A 109 1.22 8.94 0.65
CA MET A 109 2.07 7.97 -0.03
C MET A 109 2.29 6.70 0.81
N ILE A 110 2.39 6.82 2.14
CA ILE A 110 2.60 5.68 3.03
C ILE A 110 1.28 4.95 3.32
N PHE A 111 0.26 5.66 3.84
CA PHE A 111 -0.94 5.03 4.38
C PHE A 111 -2.00 4.71 3.34
N PHE A 112 -2.13 5.54 2.30
CA PHE A 112 -3.25 5.46 1.37
C PHE A 112 -2.85 5.05 -0.04
N MET A 113 -1.56 5.15 -0.38
CA MET A 113 -0.99 4.56 -1.60
C MET A 113 -0.31 3.24 -1.28
N ALA A 114 0.82 3.24 -0.57
CA ALA A 114 1.64 2.02 -0.42
C ALA A 114 0.90 0.91 0.35
N MET A 115 0.35 1.21 1.52
CA MET A 115 -0.43 0.24 2.30
C MET A 115 -1.66 -0.28 1.55
N ALA A 116 -2.44 0.60 0.93
CA ALA A 116 -3.62 0.21 0.16
C ALA A 116 -3.25 -0.68 -1.04
N PHE A 117 -2.17 -0.37 -1.75
CA PHE A 117 -1.70 -1.16 -2.90
C PHE A 117 -1.26 -2.56 -2.43
N MET A 118 -0.46 -2.61 -1.37
CA MET A 118 0.01 -3.84 -0.75
C MET A 118 -1.15 -4.76 -0.35
N ILE A 119 -2.09 -4.22 0.43
CA ILE A 119 -3.27 -4.95 0.90
C ILE A 119 -4.14 -5.40 -0.28
N GLY A 120 -4.25 -4.58 -1.32
CA GLY A 120 -4.97 -4.92 -2.55
C GLY A 120 -4.39 -6.14 -3.26
N LEU A 121 -3.06 -6.17 -3.44
CA LEU A 121 -2.37 -7.32 -4.05
C LEU A 121 -2.47 -8.57 -3.17
N MET A 122 -2.29 -8.43 -1.86
CA MET A 122 -2.46 -9.54 -0.90
C MET A 122 -3.89 -10.11 -0.97
N ASN A 123 -4.89 -9.24 -1.03
CA ASN A 123 -6.28 -9.62 -1.18
C ASN A 123 -6.54 -10.46 -2.42
N ILE A 124 -6.04 -10.03 -3.59
CA ILE A 124 -6.27 -10.77 -4.83
C ILE A 124 -5.56 -12.14 -4.78
N VAL A 125 -4.32 -12.18 -4.32
CA VAL A 125 -3.41 -13.30 -4.63
C VAL A 125 -3.29 -14.31 -3.49
N VAL A 126 -3.26 -13.89 -2.21
CA VAL A 126 -2.96 -14.81 -1.10
C VAL A 126 -3.94 -15.96 -1.01
N PRO A 127 -5.28 -15.77 -1.04
CA PRO A 127 -6.23 -16.89 -1.00
C PRO A 127 -6.06 -17.85 -2.18
N LEU A 128 -5.75 -17.33 -3.37
CA LEU A 128 -5.49 -18.15 -4.56
C LEU A 128 -4.22 -18.99 -4.40
N GLN A 129 -3.15 -18.39 -3.87
CA GLN A 129 -1.86 -19.05 -3.65
C GLN A 129 -1.93 -20.19 -2.63
N ILE A 130 -2.77 -20.05 -1.60
CA ILE A 130 -2.94 -21.09 -0.57
C ILE A 130 -4.02 -22.11 -0.92
N GLY A 131 -4.68 -21.99 -2.08
CA GLY A 131 -5.76 -22.88 -2.51
C GLY A 131 -7.05 -22.75 -1.70
N ALA A 132 -7.37 -21.53 -1.22
CA ALA A 132 -8.59 -21.23 -0.48
C ALA A 132 -9.68 -20.63 -1.37
N ARG A 133 -10.94 -20.77 -0.95
CA ARG A 133 -12.10 -20.19 -1.66
C ARG A 133 -12.33 -18.71 -1.37
N ASP A 134 -11.95 -18.27 -0.18
CA ASP A 134 -12.03 -16.87 0.27
C ASP A 134 -11.07 -16.66 1.47
N VAL A 135 -11.08 -15.46 2.05
CA VAL A 135 -10.42 -15.13 3.33
C VAL A 135 -11.23 -15.62 4.54
N ALA A 136 -10.61 -15.64 5.72
CA ALA A 136 -11.22 -16.16 6.96
C ALA A 136 -12.42 -15.35 7.43
N PHE A 137 -12.36 -14.03 7.24
CA PHE A 137 -13.42 -13.12 7.65
C PHE A 137 -13.84 -12.19 6.50
N PRO A 138 -14.71 -12.65 5.58
CA PRO A 138 -15.12 -11.88 4.39
C PRO A 138 -15.79 -10.53 4.74
N PHE A 139 -16.62 -10.49 5.78
CA PHE A 139 -17.23 -9.25 6.29
C PHE A 139 -16.18 -8.27 6.82
N ILE A 140 -15.24 -8.75 7.64
CA ILE A 140 -14.15 -7.92 8.19
C ILE A 140 -13.30 -7.37 7.04
N ASN A 141 -13.06 -8.16 6.00
CA ASN A 141 -12.34 -7.71 4.81
C ASN A 141 -13.01 -6.51 4.13
N SER A 142 -14.34 -6.57 3.96
CA SER A 142 -15.13 -5.48 3.40
C SER A 142 -15.11 -4.24 4.30
N LEU A 143 -15.28 -4.43 5.62
CA LEU A 143 -15.20 -3.35 6.60
C LEU A 143 -13.82 -2.67 6.60
N SER A 144 -12.73 -3.46 6.59
CA SER A 144 -11.36 -2.95 6.53
C SER A 144 -11.13 -2.05 5.32
N PHE A 145 -11.59 -2.48 4.13
CA PHE A 145 -11.52 -1.67 2.92
C PHE A 145 -12.26 -0.35 3.10
N TRP A 146 -13.51 -0.41 3.56
CA TRP A 146 -14.33 0.78 3.70
C TRP A 146 -13.79 1.76 4.75
N MET A 147 -13.19 1.28 5.84
CA MET A 147 -12.49 2.11 6.82
C MET A 147 -11.28 2.84 6.20
N THR A 148 -10.48 2.16 5.38
CA THR A 148 -9.40 2.81 4.62
C THR A 148 -9.95 3.83 3.62
N ALA A 149 -11.03 3.49 2.90
CA ALA A 149 -11.62 4.38 1.89
C ALA A 149 -12.20 5.66 2.52
N VAL A 150 -12.93 5.56 3.64
CA VAL A 150 -13.46 6.76 4.31
C VAL A 150 -12.37 7.59 4.99
N ALA A 151 -11.30 6.97 5.50
CA ALA A 151 -10.13 7.70 5.97
C ALA A 151 -9.43 8.46 4.83
N ALA A 152 -9.33 7.84 3.64
CA ALA A 152 -8.83 8.51 2.43
C ALA A 152 -9.76 9.65 1.98
N ILE A 153 -11.08 9.53 2.18
CA ILE A 153 -12.02 10.64 1.95
C ILE A 153 -11.76 11.77 2.94
N LEU A 154 -11.64 11.47 4.24
CA LEU A 154 -11.47 12.46 5.29
C LEU A 154 -10.22 13.34 5.08
N ILE A 155 -9.08 12.75 4.72
CA ILE A 155 -7.86 13.51 4.39
C ILE A 155 -7.99 14.34 3.11
N ASN A 156 -8.83 13.95 2.15
CA ASN A 156 -9.05 14.75 0.94
C ASN A 156 -10.10 15.86 1.17
N VAL A 157 -11.04 15.67 2.11
CA VAL A 157 -11.97 16.72 2.53
C VAL A 157 -11.20 17.90 3.15
N SER A 158 -10.12 17.65 3.89
CA SER A 158 -9.29 18.71 4.47
C SER A 158 -8.58 19.60 3.44
N LEU A 159 -8.61 19.25 2.14
CA LEU A 159 -8.11 20.11 1.08
C LEU A 159 -9.07 21.29 0.84
N VAL A 160 -10.38 21.08 1.01
CA VAL A 160 -11.43 22.05 0.66
C VAL A 160 -12.09 22.67 1.88
N ILE A 161 -12.14 21.94 3.00
CA ILE A 161 -12.82 22.34 4.23
C ILE A 161 -11.80 22.34 5.37
N GLY A 162 -11.37 23.52 5.80
CA GLY A 162 -10.29 23.74 6.75
C GLY A 162 -8.92 23.52 6.09
N ASP A 163 -7.95 23.16 6.92
CA ASP A 163 -6.56 22.91 6.53
C ASP A 163 -6.12 21.50 6.93
N PHE A 164 -5.05 20.99 6.31
CA PHE A 164 -4.37 19.79 6.80
C PHE A 164 -3.25 20.12 7.79
N ALA A 165 -2.73 19.10 8.50
CA ALA A 165 -1.64 19.27 9.46
C ALA A 165 -0.39 19.89 8.80
N GLN A 166 0.24 20.84 9.50
CA GLN A 166 1.47 21.52 9.07
C GLN A 166 2.73 20.98 9.78
N THR A 167 2.59 19.83 10.43
CA THR A 167 3.55 19.32 11.42
C THR A 167 4.45 18.20 10.89
N GLY A 168 4.36 17.90 9.59
CA GLY A 168 4.95 16.71 8.99
C GLY A 168 4.17 15.44 9.28
N TRP A 169 4.48 14.39 8.51
CA TRP A 169 3.70 13.14 8.45
C TRP A 169 3.63 12.31 9.73
N LEU A 170 4.37 12.70 10.78
CA LEU A 170 4.33 12.05 12.10
C LEU A 170 3.81 12.98 13.21
N ALA A 171 3.39 14.20 12.90
CA ALA A 171 2.78 15.15 13.84
C ALA A 171 3.48 15.25 15.22
N TYR A 172 4.77 15.60 15.22
CA TYR A 172 5.55 15.65 16.46
C TYR A 172 5.06 16.74 17.43
N PRO A 173 4.84 16.40 18.71
CA PRO A 173 4.85 17.37 19.80
C PRO A 173 6.26 18.00 19.95
N PRO A 174 6.36 19.25 20.42
CA PRO A 174 5.25 20.09 20.84
C PRO A 174 4.52 20.77 19.67
N LEU A 175 5.02 20.70 18.43
CA LEU A 175 4.45 21.45 17.30
C LEU A 175 2.99 21.07 16.99
N SER A 176 2.60 19.82 17.23
CA SER A 176 1.22 19.35 17.07
C SER A 176 0.27 19.68 18.24
N GLU A 177 0.78 20.25 19.33
CA GLU A 177 -0.04 20.68 20.47
C GLU A 177 -0.85 21.95 20.13
N LEU A 178 -1.97 22.15 20.83
CA LEU A 178 -2.86 23.29 20.61
C LEU A 178 -2.17 24.66 20.74
N GLN A 179 -1.13 24.75 21.58
CA GLN A 179 -0.34 25.97 21.77
C GLN A 179 0.33 26.44 20.47
N PHE A 180 0.77 25.50 19.62
CA PHE A 180 1.50 25.79 18.38
C PHE A 180 0.66 25.56 17.12
N SER A 181 -0.27 24.61 17.17
CA SER A 181 -1.19 24.24 16.08
C SER A 181 -2.64 24.26 16.57
N PRO A 182 -3.25 25.45 16.79
CA PRO A 182 -4.62 25.57 17.31
C PRO A 182 -5.70 25.18 16.28
N GLY A 183 -5.35 25.17 15.00
CA GLY A 183 -6.25 24.81 13.90
C GLY A 183 -6.63 23.32 13.86
N VAL A 184 -7.55 22.99 12.97
CA VAL A 184 -8.13 21.64 12.81
C VAL A 184 -7.24 20.65 12.06
N GLY A 185 -6.13 21.10 11.46
CA GLY A 185 -5.31 20.26 10.59
C GLY A 185 -4.70 19.03 11.25
N VAL A 186 -4.23 19.16 12.50
CA VAL A 186 -3.75 18.02 13.29
C VAL A 186 -4.90 17.06 13.62
N ASP A 187 -6.11 17.57 13.81
CA ASP A 187 -7.28 16.73 14.09
C ASP A 187 -7.69 15.92 12.86
N TYR A 188 -7.61 16.49 11.66
CA TYR A 188 -7.77 15.73 10.41
C TYR A 188 -6.73 14.61 10.30
N TYR A 189 -5.46 14.87 10.63
CA TYR A 189 -4.41 13.86 10.67
C TYR A 189 -4.75 12.73 11.65
N LEU A 190 -5.11 13.07 12.89
CA LEU A 190 -5.43 12.12 13.95
C LEU A 190 -6.58 11.18 13.55
N TRP A 191 -7.73 11.74 13.18
CA TRP A 191 -8.92 10.92 12.91
C TRP A 191 -8.82 10.17 11.57
N SER A 192 -8.14 10.72 10.56
CA SER A 192 -7.89 9.98 9.31
C SER A 192 -7.05 8.74 9.57
N LEU A 193 -5.96 8.87 10.33
CA LEU A 193 -5.09 7.73 10.62
C LEU A 193 -5.69 6.76 11.62
N GLN A 194 -6.47 7.21 12.61
CA GLN A 194 -7.13 6.32 13.56
C GLN A 194 -8.18 5.44 12.87
N LEU A 195 -8.99 6.02 11.97
CA LEU A 195 -9.97 5.26 11.18
C LEU A 195 -9.28 4.27 10.25
N SER A 196 -8.23 4.70 9.53
CA SER A 196 -7.44 3.82 8.66
C SER A 196 -6.75 2.70 9.44
N GLY A 197 -6.20 3.02 10.61
CA GLY A 197 -5.49 2.10 11.50
C GLY A 197 -6.37 0.96 12.00
N ILE A 198 -7.65 1.22 12.33
CA ILE A 198 -8.63 0.17 12.65
C ILE A 198 -8.79 -0.79 11.46
N GLY A 199 -8.97 -0.26 10.26
CA GLY A 199 -9.08 -1.09 9.05
C GLY A 199 -7.84 -1.95 8.80
N THR A 200 -6.65 -1.37 8.95
CA THR A 200 -5.38 -2.08 8.77
C THR A 200 -5.18 -3.18 9.82
N LEU A 201 -5.49 -2.93 11.08
CA LEU A 201 -5.40 -3.94 12.14
C LEU A 201 -6.32 -5.14 11.86
N LEU A 202 -7.57 -4.85 11.47
CA LEU A 202 -8.55 -5.86 11.07
C LEU A 202 -8.08 -6.70 9.87
N THR A 203 -7.45 -6.05 8.88
CA THR A 203 -6.80 -6.75 7.75
C THR A 203 -5.68 -7.67 8.24
N GLY A 204 -4.84 -7.20 9.16
CA GLY A 204 -3.77 -7.98 9.79
C GLY A 204 -4.28 -9.28 10.42
N VAL A 205 -5.35 -9.18 11.23
CA VAL A 205 -6.01 -10.33 11.85
C VAL A 205 -6.53 -11.29 10.78
N ASN A 206 -7.21 -10.75 9.76
CA ASN A 206 -7.86 -11.54 8.73
C ASN A 206 -6.86 -12.39 7.93
N PHE A 207 -5.80 -11.78 7.40
CA PHE A 207 -4.80 -12.52 6.62
C PHE A 207 -3.94 -13.43 7.49
N PHE A 208 -3.64 -13.07 8.74
CA PHE A 208 -2.99 -13.99 9.67
C PHE A 208 -3.79 -15.28 9.83
N VAL A 209 -5.08 -15.18 10.17
CA VAL A 209 -5.94 -16.36 10.34
C VAL A 209 -6.11 -17.12 9.01
N THR A 210 -6.32 -16.41 7.90
CA THR A 210 -6.47 -17.00 6.57
C THR A 210 -5.26 -17.87 6.21
N ILE A 211 -4.05 -17.31 6.32
CA ILE A 211 -2.81 -18.03 5.97
C ILE A 211 -2.59 -19.22 6.90
N ILE A 212 -2.90 -19.09 8.20
CA ILE A 212 -2.66 -20.16 9.18
C ILE A 212 -3.70 -21.30 9.10
N LYS A 213 -4.98 -20.98 8.85
CA LYS A 213 -6.09 -21.93 9.04
C LYS A 213 -6.76 -22.39 7.74
N MET A 214 -6.66 -21.66 6.64
CA MET A 214 -7.43 -21.94 5.42
C MET A 214 -6.61 -22.51 4.26
N ARG A 215 -5.36 -22.92 4.51
CA ARG A 215 -4.52 -23.55 3.47
C ARG A 215 -5.13 -24.84 2.96
N ALA A 216 -4.91 -25.08 1.67
CA ALA A 216 -5.20 -26.33 1.00
C ALA A 216 -4.55 -27.54 1.71
N PRO A 217 -5.22 -28.70 1.74
CA PRO A 217 -4.67 -29.92 2.33
C PRO A 217 -3.28 -30.27 1.77
N GLY A 218 -2.36 -30.68 2.66
CA GLY A 218 -1.00 -31.06 2.30
C GLY A 218 0.02 -29.92 2.17
N MET A 219 -0.45 -28.66 2.14
CA MET A 219 0.42 -27.47 2.15
C MET A 219 0.93 -27.20 3.58
N THR A 220 2.07 -27.78 3.92
CA THR A 220 2.81 -27.41 5.13
C THR A 220 3.39 -26.00 4.99
N TYR A 221 3.79 -25.37 6.10
CA TYR A 221 4.38 -24.02 6.10
C TYR A 221 5.54 -23.88 5.10
N MET A 222 6.44 -24.85 5.05
CA MET A 222 7.60 -24.86 4.15
C MET A 222 7.26 -25.29 2.70
N LYS A 223 5.98 -25.27 2.32
CA LYS A 223 5.50 -25.43 0.94
C LYS A 223 4.72 -24.21 0.46
N MET A 224 4.52 -23.19 1.30
CA MET A 224 3.83 -21.97 0.90
C MET A 224 4.70 -21.14 -0.06
N PRO A 225 4.13 -20.46 -1.06
CA PRO A 225 4.84 -19.49 -1.89
C PRO A 225 5.51 -18.40 -1.04
N VAL A 226 6.56 -17.77 -1.57
CA VAL A 226 7.32 -16.76 -0.80
C VAL A 226 6.49 -15.51 -0.59
N PHE A 227 5.66 -15.12 -1.56
CA PHE A 227 4.72 -14.01 -1.36
C PHE A 227 3.74 -14.25 -0.20
N THR A 228 3.28 -15.49 -0.01
CA THR A 228 2.44 -15.85 1.15
C THR A 228 3.22 -15.75 2.47
N TRP A 229 4.49 -16.18 2.51
CA TRP A 229 5.34 -16.02 3.69
C TRP A 229 5.62 -14.56 4.06
N THR A 230 5.97 -13.73 3.08
CA THR A 230 6.24 -12.32 3.36
C THR A 230 4.98 -11.57 3.75
N SER A 231 3.84 -11.93 3.16
CA SER A 231 2.52 -11.47 3.60
C SER A 231 2.23 -11.88 5.04
N LEU A 232 2.50 -13.13 5.44
CA LEU A 232 2.33 -13.59 6.82
C LEU A 232 3.16 -12.77 7.80
N CYS A 233 4.45 -12.56 7.53
CA CYS A 233 5.33 -11.75 8.38
C CYS A 233 4.84 -10.30 8.49
N SER A 234 4.35 -9.72 7.39
CA SER A 234 3.80 -8.35 7.39
C SER A 234 2.54 -8.26 8.24
N ASN A 235 1.65 -9.25 8.18
CA ASN A 235 0.47 -9.30 9.04
C ASN A 235 0.83 -9.47 10.52
N VAL A 236 1.84 -10.27 10.85
CA VAL A 236 2.34 -10.37 12.23
C VAL A 236 2.87 -9.03 12.74
N LEU A 237 3.61 -8.30 11.91
CA LEU A 237 4.06 -6.95 12.26
C LEU A 237 2.89 -5.98 12.46
N ILE A 238 1.89 -6.00 11.57
CA ILE A 238 0.69 -5.18 11.71
C ILE A 238 0.04 -5.42 13.08
N LEU A 239 -0.15 -6.69 13.45
CA LEU A 239 -0.75 -7.06 14.74
C LEU A 239 0.08 -6.59 15.94
N ALA A 240 1.41 -6.61 15.82
CA ALA A 240 2.32 -6.23 16.89
C ALA A 240 2.45 -4.70 17.06
N THR A 241 2.34 -3.92 15.98
CA THR A 241 2.79 -2.51 15.96
C THR A 241 1.68 -1.50 15.78
N PHE A 242 0.58 -1.82 15.10
CA PHE A 242 -0.56 -0.89 14.96
C PHE A 242 -1.24 -0.51 16.27
N PRO A 243 -1.29 -1.37 17.31
CA PRO A 243 -1.75 -0.94 18.62
C PRO A 243 -0.92 0.22 19.20
N ILE A 244 0.38 0.27 18.90
CA ILE A 244 1.27 1.37 19.33
C ILE A 244 0.86 2.68 18.66
N LEU A 245 0.64 2.68 17.33
CA LEU A 245 0.13 3.86 16.61
C LEU A 245 -1.22 4.32 17.19
N THR A 246 -2.14 3.36 17.36
CA THR A 246 -3.49 3.61 17.87
C THR A 246 -3.43 4.30 19.24
N ALA A 247 -2.61 3.79 20.15
CA ALA A 247 -2.43 4.38 21.48
C ALA A 247 -1.75 5.75 21.39
N THR A 248 -0.68 5.90 20.60
CA THR A 248 0.09 7.15 20.49
C THR A 248 -0.77 8.30 19.95
N LEU A 249 -1.55 8.06 18.89
CA LEU A 249 -2.46 9.06 18.35
C LEU A 249 -3.65 9.33 19.28
N ALA A 250 -4.15 8.32 20.01
CA ALA A 250 -5.18 8.53 21.01
C ALA A 250 -4.67 9.41 22.17
N LEU A 251 -3.45 9.20 22.65
CA LEU A 251 -2.82 10.03 23.68
C LEU A 251 -2.66 11.49 23.20
N LEU A 252 -2.22 11.69 21.95
CA LEU A 252 -2.11 13.04 21.38
C LEU A 252 -3.49 13.70 21.19
N ALA A 253 -4.51 12.91 20.83
CA ALA A 253 -5.88 13.39 20.79
C ALA A 253 -6.38 13.77 22.19
N LEU A 254 -6.02 13.02 23.24
CA LEU A 254 -6.40 13.35 24.62
C LEU A 254 -5.76 14.65 25.10
N ASP A 255 -4.49 14.90 24.76
CA ASP A 255 -3.83 16.19 25.04
C ASP A 255 -4.59 17.34 24.36
N ARG A 256 -4.94 17.19 23.08
CA ARG A 256 -5.65 18.22 22.31
C ARG A 256 -7.13 18.41 22.68
N TYR A 257 -7.85 17.37 23.08
CA TYR A 257 -9.31 17.44 23.29
C TYR A 257 -9.71 17.58 24.75
N LEU A 258 -8.96 16.95 25.66
CA LEU A 258 -9.32 16.87 27.08
C LEU A 258 -8.32 17.60 27.99
N GLY A 259 -7.32 18.28 27.43
CA GLY A 259 -6.31 19.00 28.20
C GLY A 259 -5.46 18.06 29.06
N MET A 260 -5.23 16.84 28.58
CA MET A 260 -4.26 15.94 29.19
C MET A 260 -2.83 16.44 28.94
N HIS A 261 -1.87 15.82 29.62
CA HIS A 261 -0.47 16.27 29.64
C HIS A 261 0.49 15.11 29.37
N PHE A 262 0.24 14.32 28.32
CA PHE A 262 1.13 13.23 27.94
C PHE A 262 2.41 13.74 27.28
N PHE A 263 2.29 14.67 26.32
CA PHE A 263 3.37 15.15 25.47
C PHE A 263 3.58 16.66 25.55
N THR A 264 2.78 17.37 26.36
CA THR A 264 2.90 18.81 26.60
C THR A 264 4.23 19.18 27.24
N ASN A 265 4.67 20.44 27.08
CA ASN A 265 5.88 20.94 27.74
C ASN A 265 5.66 21.24 29.24
N ASP A 266 4.42 21.54 29.61
CA ASP A 266 4.03 21.87 30.98
C ASP A 266 3.38 20.67 31.68
N ALA A 267 3.11 20.83 32.99
CA ALA A 267 2.37 19.88 33.82
C ALA A 267 2.93 18.44 33.84
N GLY A 268 4.22 18.28 33.55
CA GLY A 268 4.94 17.01 33.62
C GLY A 268 4.91 16.15 32.36
N GLY A 269 4.35 16.67 31.25
CA GLY A 269 4.37 15.99 29.95
C GLY A 269 5.77 15.84 29.36
N ASN A 270 5.91 14.94 28.38
CA ASN A 270 7.20 14.67 27.73
C ASN A 270 7.06 14.42 26.22
N ALA A 271 7.42 15.42 25.41
CA ALA A 271 7.40 15.31 23.95
C ALA A 271 8.32 14.19 23.40
N MET A 272 9.44 13.87 24.06
CA MET A 272 10.35 12.80 23.63
C MET A 272 9.71 11.42 23.74
N LEU A 273 8.73 11.24 24.64
CA LEU A 273 7.97 9.99 24.74
C LEU A 273 7.18 9.72 23.45
N TYR A 274 6.59 10.77 22.85
CA TYR A 274 5.90 10.65 21.56
C TYR A 274 6.84 10.13 20.47
N LEU A 275 8.05 10.72 20.34
CA LEU A 275 9.02 10.29 19.34
C LEU A 275 9.41 8.82 19.52
N ASN A 276 9.61 8.39 20.77
CA ASN A 276 9.91 6.98 21.03
C ASN A 276 8.76 6.05 20.62
N LEU A 277 7.52 6.36 21.02
CA LEU A 277 6.34 5.55 20.72
C LEU A 277 6.02 5.51 19.22
N ILE A 278 6.00 6.67 18.56
CA ILE A 278 5.62 6.75 17.15
C ILE A 278 6.62 6.01 16.27
N TRP A 279 7.91 6.01 16.59
CA TRP A 279 8.90 5.25 15.82
C TRP A 279 8.94 3.76 16.16
N ALA A 280 8.58 3.38 17.39
CA ALA A 280 8.36 1.97 17.74
C ALA A 280 7.27 1.32 16.86
N TRP A 281 6.32 2.11 16.33
CA TRP A 281 5.46 1.71 15.21
C TRP A 281 6.09 1.98 13.84
N GLY A 282 6.60 3.20 13.62
CA GLY A 282 6.92 3.73 12.28
C GLY A 282 8.08 3.03 11.59
N HIS A 283 9.02 2.46 12.34
CA HIS A 283 10.08 1.68 11.71
C HIS A 283 9.63 0.27 11.29
N PRO A 284 8.91 -0.52 12.12
CA PRO A 284 8.25 -1.72 11.62
C PRO A 284 7.33 -1.49 10.42
N GLU A 285 6.65 -0.34 10.33
CA GLU A 285 5.79 0.01 9.18
C GLU A 285 6.52 -0.05 7.84
N VAL A 286 7.76 0.44 7.77
CA VAL A 286 8.51 0.39 6.50
C VAL A 286 8.83 -1.05 6.08
N TYR A 287 8.91 -1.98 7.03
CA TYR A 287 9.05 -3.40 6.75
C TYR A 287 7.74 -4.07 6.37
N ILE A 288 6.63 -3.67 6.99
CA ILE A 288 5.28 -4.09 6.57
C ILE A 288 5.11 -3.84 5.08
N LEU A 289 5.56 -2.68 4.58
CA LEU A 289 5.50 -2.33 3.16
C LEU A 289 6.44 -3.14 2.28
N VAL A 290 7.72 -3.25 2.65
CA VAL A 290 8.75 -3.83 1.76
C VAL A 290 8.69 -5.36 1.70
N LEU A 291 8.24 -6.04 2.75
CA LEU A 291 8.24 -7.50 2.80
C LEU A 291 7.33 -8.11 1.72
N PRO A 292 6.08 -7.67 1.50
CA PRO A 292 5.25 -8.21 0.42
C PRO A 292 5.85 -7.89 -0.94
N ALA A 293 6.46 -6.71 -1.14
CA ALA A 293 7.18 -6.39 -2.37
C ALA A 293 8.34 -7.39 -2.64
N PHE A 294 9.10 -7.78 -1.61
CA PHE A 294 10.09 -8.86 -1.72
C PHE A 294 9.47 -10.21 -2.08
N GLY A 295 8.26 -10.49 -1.60
CA GLY A 295 7.48 -11.64 -2.03
C GLY A 295 7.22 -11.60 -3.54
N ILE A 296 6.71 -10.48 -4.04
CA ILE A 296 6.42 -10.26 -5.46
C ILE A 296 7.66 -10.50 -6.32
N TYR A 297 8.79 -9.88 -5.99
CA TYR A 297 10.03 -10.10 -6.75
C TYR A 297 10.46 -11.56 -6.76
N SER A 298 10.21 -12.31 -5.68
CA SER A 298 10.53 -13.74 -5.62
C SER A 298 9.68 -14.55 -6.61
N GLU A 299 8.38 -14.28 -6.68
CA GLU A 299 7.47 -14.96 -7.61
C GLU A 299 7.76 -14.58 -9.07
N VAL A 300 8.01 -13.29 -9.33
CA VAL A 300 8.34 -12.78 -10.68
C VAL A 300 9.65 -13.38 -11.17
N VAL A 301 10.71 -13.34 -10.37
CA VAL A 301 12.02 -13.88 -10.77
C VAL A 301 11.94 -15.39 -11.02
N ALA A 302 11.29 -16.16 -10.15
CA ALA A 302 11.17 -17.61 -10.34
C ALA A 302 10.37 -17.95 -11.62
N THR A 303 9.29 -17.22 -11.88
CA THR A 303 8.44 -17.43 -13.07
C THR A 303 9.21 -17.12 -14.36
N PHE A 304 9.77 -15.92 -14.48
CA PHE A 304 10.39 -15.48 -15.74
C PHE A 304 11.82 -15.98 -15.94
N ALA A 305 12.51 -16.45 -14.89
CA ALA A 305 13.75 -17.20 -15.04
C ALA A 305 13.51 -18.68 -15.41
N LYS A 306 12.24 -19.14 -15.37
CA LYS A 306 11.81 -20.53 -15.63
C LYS A 306 12.54 -21.54 -14.76
N LYS A 307 12.71 -21.20 -13.47
CA LYS A 307 13.48 -22.00 -12.51
C LYS A 307 12.88 -21.86 -11.11
N PRO A 308 12.94 -22.92 -10.26
CA PRO A 308 12.67 -22.78 -8.84
C PRO A 308 13.51 -21.67 -8.19
N LEU A 309 12.94 -21.03 -7.17
CA LEU A 309 13.64 -20.01 -6.41
C LEU A 309 14.86 -20.60 -5.70
N PHE A 310 16.02 -19.99 -5.92
CA PHE A 310 17.25 -20.37 -5.23
C PHE A 310 17.15 -20.01 -3.74
N GLY A 311 17.51 -20.97 -2.87
CA GLY A 311 17.55 -20.72 -1.43
C GLY A 311 16.18 -20.47 -0.79
N TYR A 312 15.11 -21.17 -1.19
CA TYR A 312 13.76 -20.98 -0.59
C TYR A 312 13.78 -20.96 0.95
N LYS A 313 14.44 -21.92 1.60
CA LYS A 313 14.52 -21.95 3.07
C LYS A 313 15.23 -20.72 3.64
N THR A 314 16.33 -20.28 3.01
CA THR A 314 17.06 -19.09 3.45
C THR A 314 16.26 -17.81 3.22
N MET A 315 15.44 -17.75 2.16
CA MET A 315 14.49 -16.65 1.94
C MET A 315 13.44 -16.55 3.05
N VAL A 316 12.86 -17.67 3.46
CA VAL A 316 11.87 -17.72 4.54
C VAL A 316 12.52 -17.30 5.86
N TYR A 317 13.67 -17.90 6.23
CA TYR A 317 14.35 -17.53 7.47
C TYR A 317 14.81 -16.07 7.48
N ALA A 318 15.34 -15.55 6.37
CA ALA A 318 15.69 -14.14 6.26
C ALA A 318 14.48 -13.23 6.49
N THR A 319 13.32 -13.59 5.93
CA THR A 319 12.06 -12.85 6.12
C THR A 319 11.62 -12.85 7.59
N CYS A 320 11.67 -14.01 8.27
CA CYS A 320 11.36 -14.12 9.69
C CYS A 320 12.37 -13.34 10.56
N SER A 321 13.65 -13.33 10.20
CA SER A 321 14.67 -12.53 10.90
C SER A 321 14.40 -11.04 10.78
N ILE A 322 14.02 -10.56 9.58
CA ILE A 322 13.63 -9.14 9.38
C ILE A 322 12.43 -8.79 10.26
N MET A 323 11.41 -9.66 10.29
CA MET A 323 10.23 -9.47 11.13
C MET A 323 10.62 -9.25 12.61
N VAL A 324 11.45 -10.12 13.18
CA VAL A 324 11.87 -9.97 14.59
C VAL A 324 12.78 -8.75 14.79
N LEU A 325 13.79 -8.56 13.93
CA LEU A 325 14.76 -7.47 14.07
C LEU A 325 14.12 -6.09 13.88
N SER A 326 13.06 -5.97 13.07
CA SER A 326 12.35 -4.71 12.84
C SER A 326 11.78 -4.10 14.13
N LEU A 327 11.50 -4.93 15.13
CA LEU A 327 11.01 -4.54 16.45
C LEU A 327 12.13 -4.11 17.40
N LEU A 328 13.41 -4.05 16.98
CA LEU A 328 14.57 -3.81 17.86
C LEU A 328 15.46 -2.64 17.41
N VAL A 329 14.99 -1.81 16.48
CA VAL A 329 15.87 -0.85 15.78
C VAL A 329 15.31 0.59 15.69
N TRP A 330 14.10 0.85 16.19
CA TRP A 330 13.39 2.12 15.97
C TRP A 330 14.12 3.39 16.46
N LEU A 331 15.00 3.28 17.46
CA LEU A 331 15.71 4.44 18.01
C LEU A 331 16.63 5.13 17.01
N HIS A 332 17.05 4.45 15.93
CA HIS A 332 17.90 5.08 14.92
C HIS A 332 17.25 6.29 14.23
N HIS A 333 15.93 6.48 14.36
CA HIS A 333 15.24 7.66 13.82
C HIS A 333 15.46 8.92 14.65
N PHE A 334 16.09 8.81 15.81
CA PHE A 334 16.29 9.93 16.74
C PHE A 334 17.59 9.79 17.54
N PHE A 335 18.67 9.32 16.89
CA PHE A 335 20.02 9.31 17.50
C PHE A 335 20.46 10.68 18.03
N THR A 336 19.94 11.75 17.42
CA THR A 336 20.20 13.16 17.74
C THR A 336 19.38 13.69 18.94
N MET A 337 18.54 12.86 19.58
CA MET A 337 17.70 13.27 20.72
C MET A 337 18.41 13.14 22.09
N GLY A 338 19.74 12.94 22.09
CA GLY A 338 20.54 12.97 23.33
C GLY A 338 20.55 11.68 24.14
N SER A 339 20.20 10.54 23.54
CA SER A 339 20.39 9.23 24.18
C SER A 339 21.88 8.95 24.46
N GLY A 340 22.17 8.18 25.52
CA GLY A 340 23.54 7.82 25.89
C GLY A 340 24.26 7.01 24.81
N ALA A 341 25.59 7.09 24.77
CA ALA A 341 26.41 6.44 23.74
C ALA A 341 26.16 4.93 23.60
N ASN A 342 25.96 4.22 24.72
CA ASN A 342 25.68 2.78 24.72
C ASN A 342 24.34 2.44 24.02
N VAL A 343 23.32 3.28 24.21
CA VAL A 343 22.00 3.10 23.58
C VAL A 343 22.12 3.33 22.08
N ASN A 344 22.77 4.42 21.66
CA ASN A 344 23.01 4.70 20.25
C ASN A 344 23.84 3.58 19.58
N ALA A 345 24.88 3.08 20.25
CA ALA A 345 25.70 1.99 19.74
C ALA A 345 24.89 0.69 19.58
N PHE A 346 24.08 0.30 20.57
CA PHE A 346 23.22 -0.88 20.48
C PHE A 346 22.28 -0.80 19.27
N PHE A 347 21.50 0.28 19.17
CA PHE A 347 20.52 0.44 18.09
C PHE A 347 21.20 0.59 16.72
N GLY A 348 22.36 1.25 16.65
CA GLY A 348 23.16 1.31 15.43
C GLY A 348 23.62 -0.08 14.96
N ILE A 349 24.16 -0.90 15.87
CA ILE A 349 24.59 -2.28 15.57
C ILE A 349 23.41 -3.15 15.13
N MET A 350 22.29 -3.12 15.86
CA MET A 350 21.11 -3.90 15.51
C MET A 350 20.55 -3.50 14.13
N THR A 351 20.59 -2.20 13.81
CA THR A 351 20.20 -1.70 12.49
C THR A 351 21.15 -2.18 11.39
N MET A 352 22.45 -2.26 11.64
CA MET A 352 23.38 -2.83 10.66
C MET A 352 23.16 -4.34 10.46
N ILE A 353 22.82 -5.08 11.52
CA ILE A 353 22.55 -6.53 11.44
C ILE A 353 21.36 -6.84 10.51
N ILE A 354 20.34 -5.98 10.45
CA ILE A 354 19.16 -6.19 9.60
C ILE A 354 19.50 -6.17 8.09
N ALA A 355 20.63 -5.60 7.71
CA ALA A 355 21.11 -5.60 6.34
C ALA A 355 21.51 -7.01 5.86
N ILE A 356 21.92 -7.90 6.76
CA ILE A 356 22.38 -9.25 6.41
C ILE A 356 21.24 -10.09 5.81
N PRO A 357 20.08 -10.28 6.48
CA PRO A 357 18.94 -10.97 5.88
C PRO A 357 18.53 -10.39 4.53
N THR A 358 18.52 -9.06 4.41
CA THR A 358 18.13 -8.37 3.18
C THR A 358 19.12 -8.64 2.04
N GLY A 359 20.43 -8.60 2.32
CA GLY A 359 21.48 -8.95 1.37
C GLY A 359 21.37 -10.39 0.87
N VAL A 360 21.12 -11.36 1.77
CA VAL A 360 20.89 -12.76 1.40
C VAL A 360 19.76 -12.89 0.36
N LYS A 361 18.69 -12.10 0.50
CA LYS A 361 17.58 -12.12 -0.48
C LYS A 361 18.02 -11.63 -1.86
N ILE A 362 18.80 -10.54 -1.93
CA ILE A 362 19.36 -10.01 -3.19
C ILE A 362 20.18 -11.08 -3.91
N PHE A 363 21.10 -11.73 -3.19
CA PHE A 363 21.89 -12.82 -3.77
C PHE A 363 21.04 -14.02 -4.21
N ASN A 364 20.04 -14.41 -3.42
CA ASN A 364 19.14 -15.49 -3.80
C ASN A 364 18.37 -15.18 -5.10
N TRP A 365 17.90 -13.95 -5.30
CA TRP A 365 17.27 -13.58 -6.57
C TRP A 365 18.27 -13.60 -7.73
N LEU A 366 19.49 -13.07 -7.55
CA LEU A 366 20.54 -13.13 -8.57
C LEU A 366 20.89 -14.58 -8.95
N PHE A 367 21.03 -15.47 -7.96
CA PHE A 367 21.28 -16.90 -8.21
C PHE A 367 20.05 -17.63 -8.78
N THR A 368 18.84 -17.10 -8.59
CA THR A 368 17.65 -17.60 -9.29
C THR A 368 17.69 -17.21 -10.77
N ILE A 369 18.15 -16.01 -11.10
CA ILE A 369 18.37 -15.60 -12.51
C ILE A 369 19.52 -16.38 -13.14
N TYR A 370 20.61 -16.61 -12.40
CA TYR A 370 21.79 -17.34 -12.88
C TYR A 370 21.42 -18.72 -13.46
N LYS A 371 21.89 -19.04 -14.66
CA LYS A 371 21.54 -20.26 -15.41
C LYS A 371 20.03 -20.46 -15.68
N GLY A 372 19.19 -19.44 -15.46
CA GLY A 372 17.80 -19.40 -15.92
C GLY A 372 17.70 -18.92 -17.37
N ARG A 373 16.47 -18.89 -17.90
CA ARG A 373 16.16 -18.32 -19.22
C ARG A 373 15.28 -17.08 -19.04
N LEU A 374 15.91 -15.95 -18.74
CA LEU A 374 15.21 -14.73 -18.38
C LEU A 374 14.55 -14.06 -19.60
N GLU A 375 13.22 -13.92 -19.54
CA GLU A 375 12.47 -13.12 -20.50
C GLU A 375 12.38 -11.67 -19.99
N LEU A 376 12.84 -10.70 -20.79
CA LEU A 376 12.82 -9.27 -20.43
C LEU A 376 11.44 -8.66 -20.65
N SER A 377 10.47 -9.13 -19.86
CA SER A 377 9.12 -8.58 -19.73
C SER A 377 9.09 -7.42 -18.73
N SER A 378 8.00 -6.65 -18.73
CA SER A 378 7.83 -5.48 -17.87
C SER A 378 7.95 -5.81 -16.38
N PRO A 379 7.33 -6.88 -15.83
CA PRO A 379 7.56 -7.30 -14.43
C PRO A 379 9.04 -7.55 -14.10
N VAL A 380 9.80 -8.13 -15.05
CA VAL A 380 11.23 -8.41 -14.86
C VAL A 380 12.04 -7.12 -14.88
N LEU A 381 11.73 -6.16 -15.76
CA LEU A 381 12.40 -4.86 -15.77
C LEU A 381 12.23 -4.13 -14.44
N TRP A 382 11.01 -4.07 -13.90
CA TRP A 382 10.76 -3.53 -12.55
C TRP A 382 11.61 -4.23 -11.49
N THR A 383 11.74 -5.56 -11.58
CA THR A 383 12.53 -6.37 -10.64
C THR A 383 14.05 -6.10 -10.76
N ILE A 384 14.58 -5.95 -11.96
CA ILE A 384 16.00 -5.59 -12.16
C ILE A 384 16.26 -4.16 -11.69
N GLY A 385 15.38 -3.22 -12.03
CA GLY A 385 15.45 -1.84 -11.57
C GLY A 385 15.44 -1.76 -10.04
N PHE A 386 14.58 -2.56 -9.39
CA PHE A 386 14.57 -2.75 -7.95
C PHE A 386 15.94 -3.20 -7.42
N MET A 387 16.52 -4.28 -7.95
CA MET A 387 17.78 -4.82 -7.42
C MET A 387 18.89 -3.77 -7.42
N ILE A 388 18.97 -2.96 -8.49
CA ILE A 388 19.97 -1.89 -8.61
C ILE A 388 19.67 -0.75 -7.64
N THR A 389 18.46 -0.19 -7.71
CA THR A 389 18.05 0.96 -6.92
C THR A 389 18.09 0.64 -5.43
N PHE A 390 17.41 -0.43 -5.01
CA PHE A 390 17.31 -0.82 -3.61
C PHE A 390 18.64 -1.21 -2.98
N THR A 391 19.59 -1.79 -3.73
CA THR A 391 20.93 -2.07 -3.19
C THR A 391 21.66 -0.77 -2.83
N ILE A 392 21.56 0.25 -3.68
CA ILE A 392 22.17 1.57 -3.42
C ILE A 392 21.43 2.28 -2.28
N GLY A 393 20.10 2.23 -2.25
CA GLY A 393 19.31 2.74 -1.13
C GLY A 393 19.65 2.03 0.20
N GLY A 394 19.81 0.71 0.18
CA GLY A 394 20.22 -0.06 1.35
C GLY A 394 21.62 0.31 1.84
N MET A 395 22.57 0.51 0.93
CA MET A 395 23.92 0.97 1.25
C MET A 395 23.92 2.32 1.95
N THR A 396 23.14 3.29 1.47
CA THR A 396 23.02 4.61 2.14
C THR A 396 22.30 4.52 3.48
N GLY A 397 21.39 3.56 3.65
CA GLY A 397 20.73 3.29 4.93
C GLY A 397 21.67 2.70 5.98
N VAL A 398 22.56 1.79 5.58
CA VAL A 398 23.61 1.26 6.46
C VAL A 398 24.56 2.37 6.90
N LEU A 399 24.86 3.34 6.04
CA LEU A 399 25.63 4.52 6.45
C LEU A 399 24.89 5.35 7.51
N LEU A 400 23.58 5.61 7.34
CA LEU A 400 22.76 6.32 8.33
C LEU A 400 22.53 5.52 9.62
N ALA A 401 22.73 4.21 9.62
CA ALA A 401 22.70 3.40 10.82
C ALA A 401 23.89 3.65 11.76
N VAL A 402 24.95 4.31 11.28
CA VAL A 402 26.12 4.69 12.09
C VAL A 402 25.82 6.03 12.79
N PRO A 403 25.66 6.07 14.13
CA PRO A 403 25.23 7.29 14.82
C PRO A 403 26.12 8.51 14.55
N GLY A 404 27.45 8.31 14.46
CA GLY A 404 28.38 9.39 14.16
C GLY A 404 28.19 10.01 12.77
N ALA A 405 27.76 9.22 11.77
CA ALA A 405 27.41 9.72 10.45
C ALA A 405 25.99 10.34 10.46
N ASP A 406 25.05 9.72 11.17
CA ASP A 406 23.70 10.27 11.31
C ASP A 406 23.74 11.66 11.95
N PHE A 407 24.59 11.94 12.94
CA PHE A 407 24.66 13.28 13.56
C PHE A 407 24.84 14.43 12.56
N VAL A 408 25.49 14.20 11.41
CA VAL A 408 25.68 15.23 10.36
C VAL A 408 24.71 15.08 9.19
N LEU A 409 24.13 13.89 8.98
CA LEU A 409 23.20 13.63 7.86
C LEU A 409 21.73 13.68 8.29
N HIS A 410 21.45 13.64 9.59
CA HIS A 410 20.12 13.62 10.17
C HIS A 410 19.30 14.81 9.69
N ASN A 411 18.11 14.53 9.17
CA ASN A 411 17.19 15.52 8.57
C ASN A 411 17.74 16.31 7.37
N SER A 412 18.93 16.03 6.87
CA SER A 412 19.40 16.57 5.60
C SER A 412 18.62 15.97 4.42
N LEU A 413 18.81 16.52 3.21
CA LEU A 413 18.24 15.91 1.99
C LEU A 413 18.81 14.51 1.71
N PHE A 414 19.93 14.12 2.33
CA PHE A 414 20.47 12.76 2.25
C PHE A 414 19.49 11.73 2.82
N LEU A 415 18.83 12.04 3.95
CA LEU A 415 17.82 11.19 4.56
C LEU A 415 16.61 11.00 3.62
N ILE A 416 16.15 12.09 3.00
CA ILE A 416 15.05 12.03 2.03
C ILE A 416 15.45 11.18 0.83
N ALA A 417 16.66 11.40 0.29
CA ALA A 417 17.18 10.64 -0.85
C ALA A 417 17.26 9.14 -0.54
N HIS A 418 17.83 8.78 0.61
CA HIS A 418 17.90 7.40 1.09
C HIS A 418 16.51 6.76 1.18
N PHE A 419 15.59 7.39 1.90
CA PHE A 419 14.28 6.80 2.15
C PHE A 419 13.46 6.67 0.85
N HIS A 420 13.49 7.67 -0.04
CA HIS A 420 12.81 7.57 -1.33
C HIS A 420 13.44 6.51 -2.22
N ASN A 421 14.75 6.30 -2.13
CA ASN A 421 15.42 5.23 -2.85
C ASN A 421 14.93 3.85 -2.38
N ALA A 422 14.85 3.64 -1.07
CA ALA A 422 14.33 2.40 -0.50
C ALA A 422 12.84 2.18 -0.79
N ILE A 423 11.99 3.21 -0.68
CA ILE A 423 10.54 3.08 -0.89
C ILE A 423 10.17 3.02 -2.38
N ILE A 424 10.68 3.93 -3.22
CA ILE A 424 10.32 3.89 -4.65
C ILE A 424 10.91 2.63 -5.29
N GLY A 425 12.20 2.38 -5.07
CA GLY A 425 12.87 1.21 -5.62
C GLY A 425 12.39 -0.11 -5.01
N GLY A 426 12.25 -0.18 -3.69
CA GLY A 426 11.87 -1.40 -2.97
C GLY A 426 10.37 -1.70 -3.05
N VAL A 427 9.52 -0.71 -2.78
CA VAL A 427 8.08 -0.86 -2.57
C VAL A 427 7.31 -0.58 -3.86
N VAL A 428 7.42 0.64 -4.41
CA VAL A 428 6.60 1.08 -5.55
C VAL A 428 6.89 0.26 -6.80
N PHE A 429 8.15 0.03 -7.13
CA PHE A 429 8.52 -0.83 -8.28
C PHE A 429 8.01 -2.26 -8.10
N GLY A 430 7.96 -2.76 -6.87
CA GLY A 430 7.49 -4.11 -6.56
C GLY A 430 6.00 -4.22 -6.75
N TYR A 431 5.26 -3.19 -6.36
CA TYR A 431 3.83 -3.12 -6.57
C TYR A 431 3.48 -2.92 -8.05
N PHE A 432 4.28 -2.19 -8.83
CA PHE A 432 4.11 -2.16 -10.29
C PHE A 432 4.48 -3.48 -10.98
N ALA A 433 5.49 -4.19 -10.48
CA ALA A 433 5.82 -5.54 -10.93
C ALA A 433 4.64 -6.50 -10.66
N GLY A 434 4.10 -6.49 -9.44
CA GLY A 434 2.97 -7.32 -9.03
C GLY A 434 1.67 -6.95 -9.75
N PHE A 435 1.40 -5.65 -9.89
CA PHE A 435 0.28 -5.14 -10.68
C PHE A 435 0.34 -5.68 -12.11
N THR A 436 1.49 -5.55 -12.79
CA THR A 436 1.64 -6.03 -14.17
C THR A 436 1.58 -7.56 -14.26
N TYR A 437 2.19 -8.26 -13.29
CA TYR A 437 2.23 -9.72 -13.26
C TYR A 437 0.85 -10.34 -13.03
N TRP A 438 0.07 -9.85 -12.07
CA TRP A 438 -1.26 -10.38 -11.73
C TRP A 438 -2.43 -9.65 -12.40
N PHE A 439 -2.19 -8.62 -13.21
CA PHE A 439 -3.26 -7.95 -13.98
C PHE A 439 -4.14 -8.93 -14.77
N PRO A 440 -3.58 -9.91 -15.52
CA PRO A 440 -4.41 -10.88 -16.24
C PRO A 440 -5.24 -11.74 -15.31
N LYS A 441 -4.73 -12.07 -14.12
CA LYS A 441 -5.47 -12.87 -13.14
C LYS A 441 -6.71 -12.13 -12.64
N ALA A 442 -6.63 -10.81 -12.45
CA ALA A 442 -7.77 -10.00 -12.01
C ALA A 442 -8.78 -9.73 -13.13
N PHE A 443 -8.33 -9.48 -14.36
CA PHE A 443 -9.17 -8.93 -15.43
C PHE A 443 -9.33 -9.81 -16.69
N GLY A 444 -8.57 -10.90 -16.83
CA GLY A 444 -8.62 -11.82 -17.96
C GLY A 444 -7.85 -11.38 -19.21
N PHE A 445 -7.04 -10.33 -19.12
CA PHE A 445 -6.21 -9.86 -20.23
C PHE A 445 -4.89 -9.22 -19.74
N LYS A 446 -3.86 -9.26 -20.58
CA LYS A 446 -2.53 -8.69 -20.33
C LYS A 446 -2.50 -7.20 -20.58
N LEU A 447 -1.58 -6.50 -19.91
CA LEU A 447 -1.29 -5.11 -20.21
C LEU A 447 -0.42 -4.96 -21.47
N ASN A 448 -0.46 -3.78 -22.10
CA ASN A 448 0.38 -3.44 -23.24
C ASN A 448 1.85 -3.40 -22.81
N GLU A 449 2.65 -4.28 -23.42
CA GLU A 449 4.06 -4.47 -23.03
C GLU A 449 4.94 -3.26 -23.39
N THR A 450 4.76 -2.67 -24.58
CA THR A 450 5.57 -1.53 -25.03
C THR A 450 5.43 -0.33 -24.11
N LEU A 451 4.18 0.06 -23.80
CA LEU A 451 3.90 1.16 -22.90
C LEU A 451 4.38 0.88 -21.48
N GLY A 452 4.29 -0.37 -21.01
CA GLY A 452 4.83 -0.78 -19.71
C GLY A 452 6.35 -0.61 -19.63
N LYS A 453 7.08 -1.00 -20.68
CA LYS A 453 8.53 -0.78 -20.76
C LYS A 453 8.90 0.70 -20.83
N CYS A 454 8.16 1.50 -21.59
CA CYS A 454 8.37 2.95 -21.64
C CYS A 454 8.12 3.60 -20.27
N ALA A 455 7.03 3.24 -19.59
CA ALA A 455 6.73 3.71 -18.25
C ALA A 455 7.86 3.36 -17.28
N PHE A 456 8.33 2.11 -17.28
CA PHE A 456 9.48 1.66 -16.50
C PHE A 456 10.73 2.54 -16.70
N TRP A 457 11.12 2.79 -17.95
CA TRP A 457 12.33 3.58 -18.22
C TRP A 457 12.19 5.03 -17.76
N CYS A 458 11.02 5.65 -17.96
CA CYS A 458 10.73 6.98 -17.43
C CYS A 458 10.80 7.01 -15.90
N TRP A 459 10.22 6.00 -15.22
CA TRP A 459 10.30 5.89 -13.76
C TRP A 459 11.74 5.71 -13.27
N LEU A 460 12.50 4.80 -13.87
CA LEU A 460 13.88 4.51 -13.44
C LEU A 460 14.81 5.70 -13.66
N ILE A 461 14.81 6.26 -14.88
CA ILE A 461 15.66 7.40 -15.23
C ILE A 461 15.24 8.63 -14.42
N GLY A 462 13.93 8.92 -14.40
CA GLY A 462 13.38 10.05 -13.65
C GLY A 462 13.67 9.96 -12.16
N PHE A 463 13.59 8.76 -11.55
CA PHE A 463 13.98 8.53 -10.17
C PHE A 463 15.45 8.90 -9.91
N TRP A 464 16.38 8.39 -10.72
CA TRP A 464 17.79 8.67 -10.50
C TRP A 464 18.13 10.15 -10.72
N THR A 465 17.55 10.77 -11.75
CA THR A 465 17.68 12.21 -12.01
C THR A 465 17.06 13.05 -10.89
N ALA A 466 15.95 12.61 -10.29
CA ALA A 466 15.26 13.35 -9.23
C ALA A 466 15.98 13.28 -7.88
N PHE A 467 16.50 12.10 -7.51
CA PHE A 467 16.96 11.83 -6.14
C PHE A 467 18.48 11.79 -5.97
N MET A 468 19.28 11.51 -7.02
CA MET A 468 20.75 11.64 -6.89
C MET A 468 21.22 13.04 -6.48
N PRO A 469 20.67 14.13 -7.05
CA PRO A 469 21.04 15.48 -6.63
C PRO A 469 20.82 15.71 -5.13
N LEU A 470 19.83 15.04 -4.53
CA LEU A 470 19.48 15.21 -3.13
C LEU A 470 20.49 14.56 -2.18
N TYR A 471 21.17 13.48 -2.58
CA TYR A 471 22.29 12.95 -1.82
C TYR A 471 23.43 13.98 -1.74
N VAL A 472 23.76 14.61 -2.87
CA VAL A 472 24.81 15.65 -2.94
C VAL A 472 24.40 16.86 -2.12
N LEU A 473 23.18 17.37 -2.30
CA LEU A 473 22.66 18.49 -1.52
C LEU A 473 22.63 18.20 -0.02
N GLY A 474 22.32 16.97 0.39
CA GLY A 474 22.39 16.55 1.78
C GLY A 474 23.80 16.67 2.37
N PHE A 475 24.82 16.26 1.62
CA PHE A 475 26.23 16.47 2.01
C PHE A 475 26.64 17.96 2.02
N MET A 476 26.02 18.78 1.19
CA MET A 476 26.25 20.23 1.16
C MET A 476 25.51 20.99 2.28
N GLY A 477 24.77 20.30 3.15
CA GLY A 477 24.07 20.89 4.30
C GLY A 477 22.61 21.32 4.03
N ALA A 478 22.05 21.02 2.85
CA ALA A 478 20.64 21.30 2.59
C ALA A 478 19.75 20.42 3.48
N THR A 479 18.86 21.05 4.25
CA THR A 479 17.95 20.35 5.17
C THR A 479 16.56 20.14 4.57
N ARG A 480 15.81 19.19 5.12
CA ARG A 480 14.44 18.92 4.70
C ARG A 480 13.48 20.06 5.06
N ARG A 481 12.33 20.11 4.37
CA ARG A 481 11.18 20.97 4.69
C ARG A 481 11.42 22.48 4.58
N MET A 482 12.53 22.90 3.96
CA MET A 482 12.71 24.29 3.55
C MET A 482 11.78 24.59 2.38
N ASN A 483 11.14 25.75 2.38
CA ASN A 483 10.29 26.20 1.26
C ASN A 483 11.02 27.19 0.32
N HIS A 484 12.15 27.77 0.76
CA HIS A 484 13.05 28.64 -0.01
C HIS A 484 14.50 28.46 0.46
N TYR A 485 15.47 28.96 -0.30
CA TYR A 485 16.89 28.93 0.05
C TYR A 485 17.68 30.02 -0.70
N ASP A 486 18.80 30.42 -0.10
CA ASP A 486 19.63 31.51 -0.63
C ASP A 486 21.02 31.04 -1.08
N THR A 487 21.33 29.75 -0.91
CA THR A 487 22.63 29.18 -1.30
C THR A 487 22.69 28.95 -2.81
N PRO A 488 23.49 29.72 -3.58
CA PRO A 488 23.46 29.65 -5.05
C PRO A 488 23.88 28.29 -5.61
N GLY A 489 24.84 27.63 -4.93
CA GLY A 489 25.33 26.32 -5.33
C GLY A 489 24.30 25.19 -5.27
N TRP A 490 23.16 25.39 -4.60
CA TRP A 490 22.10 24.38 -4.51
C TRP A 490 21.13 24.42 -5.68
N GLN A 491 20.96 25.57 -6.32
CA GLN A 491 19.93 25.79 -7.34
C GLN A 491 20.05 24.83 -8.54
N PRO A 492 21.24 24.56 -9.12
CA PRO A 492 21.36 23.61 -10.23
C PRO A 492 20.85 22.22 -9.87
N TYR A 493 21.12 21.73 -8.66
CA TYR A 493 20.67 20.42 -8.19
C TYR A 493 19.16 20.38 -7.97
N MET A 494 18.55 21.47 -7.46
CA MET A 494 17.09 21.57 -7.31
C MET A 494 16.37 21.57 -8.67
N ILE A 495 16.93 22.23 -9.68
CA ILE A 495 16.41 22.23 -11.05
C ILE A 495 16.51 20.82 -11.67
N VAL A 496 17.65 20.15 -11.53
CA VAL A 496 17.81 18.76 -11.99
C VAL A 496 16.82 17.83 -11.29
N ALA A 497 16.60 18.03 -9.99
CA ALA A 497 15.62 17.25 -9.23
C ALA A 497 14.18 17.44 -9.77
N LEU A 498 13.81 18.66 -10.17
CA LEU A 498 12.53 18.94 -10.85
C LEU A 498 12.45 18.26 -12.21
N ILE A 499 13.50 18.32 -13.03
CA ILE A 499 13.54 17.62 -14.34
C ILE A 499 13.29 16.13 -14.14
N GLY A 500 13.95 15.51 -13.15
CA GLY A 500 13.69 14.11 -12.80
C GLY A 500 12.23 13.84 -12.45
N ALA A 501 11.60 14.72 -11.65
CA ALA A 501 10.19 14.61 -11.30
C ALA A 501 9.27 14.73 -12.54
N LEU A 502 9.59 15.57 -13.52
CA LEU A 502 8.85 15.67 -14.79
C LEU A 502 9.01 14.41 -15.67
N ILE A 503 10.17 13.76 -15.64
CA ILE A 503 10.36 12.47 -16.31
C ILE A 503 9.51 11.38 -15.63
N ILE A 504 9.43 11.39 -14.29
CA ILE A 504 8.51 10.49 -13.56
C ILE A 504 7.06 10.78 -13.95
N LEU A 505 6.66 12.04 -14.11
CA LEU A 505 5.30 12.42 -14.56
C LEU A 505 4.98 11.75 -15.90
N LEU A 506 5.91 11.77 -16.86
CA LEU A 506 5.75 11.06 -18.13
C LEU A 506 5.57 9.55 -17.91
N GLY A 507 6.31 8.96 -16.97
CA GLY A 507 6.13 7.57 -16.56
C GLY A 507 4.73 7.27 -16.00
N VAL A 508 4.18 8.14 -15.15
CA VAL A 508 2.81 8.03 -14.64
C VAL A 508 1.79 8.10 -15.78
N VAL A 509 1.93 9.06 -16.69
CA VAL A 509 1.05 9.23 -17.86
C VAL A 509 1.09 7.99 -18.77
N LEU A 510 2.28 7.44 -19.01
CA LEU A 510 2.45 6.22 -19.78
C LEU A 510 1.81 5.00 -19.10
N GLN A 511 1.88 4.90 -17.77
CA GLN A 511 1.25 3.83 -17.00
C GLN A 511 -0.29 3.91 -17.08
N ILE A 512 -0.88 5.11 -16.97
CA ILE A 512 -2.33 5.32 -17.18
C ILE A 512 -2.71 4.94 -18.61
N THR A 513 -1.94 5.42 -19.59
CA THR A 513 -2.18 5.13 -21.01
C THR A 513 -2.07 3.64 -21.29
N GLN A 514 -1.13 2.93 -20.65
CA GLN A 514 -0.99 1.48 -20.73
C GLN A 514 -2.29 0.80 -20.32
N VAL A 515 -2.87 1.16 -19.17
CA VAL A 515 -4.13 0.59 -18.69
C VAL A 515 -5.27 0.89 -19.67
N VAL A 516 -5.42 2.14 -20.09
CA VAL A 516 -6.50 2.54 -21.03
C VAL A 516 -6.42 1.78 -22.35
N VAL A 517 -5.24 1.75 -22.98
CA VAL A 517 -5.04 1.03 -24.26
C VAL A 517 -5.31 -0.47 -24.10
N SER A 518 -4.90 -1.05 -22.98
CA SER A 518 -5.12 -2.48 -22.70
C SER A 518 -6.60 -2.78 -22.49
N VAL A 519 -7.35 -1.92 -21.79
CA VAL A 519 -8.80 -2.05 -21.59
C VAL A 519 -9.56 -1.93 -22.90
N VAL A 520 -9.15 -1.03 -23.80
CA VAL A 520 -9.74 -0.89 -25.15
C VAL A 520 -9.46 -2.13 -26.00
N LYS A 521 -8.23 -2.67 -25.94
CA LYS A 521 -7.79 -3.85 -26.71
C LYS A 521 -8.05 -5.19 -26.02
N ARG A 522 -8.80 -5.21 -24.91
CA ARG A 522 -8.99 -6.41 -24.06
C ARG A 522 -9.55 -7.63 -24.79
N ASN A 523 -10.35 -7.42 -25.84
CA ASN A 523 -10.95 -8.50 -26.63
C ASN A 523 -10.05 -9.01 -27.75
N SER A 524 -8.93 -8.35 -28.03
CA SER A 524 -8.00 -8.77 -29.06
C SER A 524 -7.26 -10.05 -28.62
N PRO A 525 -7.07 -11.04 -29.52
CA PRO A 525 -6.41 -12.31 -29.19
C PRO A 525 -5.02 -12.17 -28.55
N ALA A 526 -4.27 -11.12 -28.89
CA ALA A 526 -2.94 -10.87 -28.35
C ALA A 526 -2.94 -10.52 -26.84
N TYR A 527 -4.05 -9.97 -26.32
CA TYR A 527 -4.16 -9.48 -24.94
C TYR A 527 -4.88 -10.48 -24.06
N LYS A 528 -5.92 -11.15 -24.57
CA LYS A 528 -6.76 -12.03 -23.78
C LYS A 528 -5.96 -13.20 -23.21
N ASP A 529 -6.12 -13.43 -21.91
CA ASP A 529 -5.69 -14.67 -21.27
C ASP A 529 -6.79 -15.71 -21.48
N VAL A 530 -6.47 -16.76 -22.23
CA VAL A 530 -7.40 -17.86 -22.54
C VAL A 530 -7.08 -19.12 -21.76
N THR A 531 -5.92 -19.22 -21.10
CA THR A 531 -5.46 -20.41 -20.37
C THR A 531 -5.69 -20.26 -18.87
N GLY A 532 -5.67 -19.05 -18.33
CA GLY A 532 -5.54 -18.82 -16.89
C GLY A 532 -4.09 -18.78 -16.42
N ASP A 533 -3.14 -19.15 -17.30
CA ASP A 533 -1.70 -19.13 -17.06
C ASP A 533 -0.99 -18.43 -18.25
N PRO A 534 -0.94 -17.10 -18.27
CA PRO A 534 -0.37 -16.34 -19.38
C PRO A 534 1.16 -16.29 -19.37
N TRP A 535 1.79 -16.72 -18.27
CA TRP A 535 3.23 -16.57 -18.02
C TRP A 535 3.97 -17.90 -17.83
N ASN A 536 3.26 -19.03 -17.93
CA ASN A 536 3.77 -20.34 -17.49
C ASN A 536 4.19 -20.32 -15.99
N GLY A 537 3.31 -19.77 -15.15
CA GLY A 537 3.50 -19.56 -13.71
C GLY A 537 3.67 -20.86 -12.91
N ARG A 538 4.17 -20.74 -11.68
CA ARG A 538 4.60 -21.91 -10.87
C ARG A 538 3.64 -22.28 -9.74
N THR A 539 2.80 -21.34 -9.33
CA THR A 539 1.97 -21.36 -8.12
C THR A 539 0.48 -21.53 -8.44
N LEU A 540 -0.34 -21.82 -7.41
CA LEU A 540 -1.73 -22.27 -7.57
C LEU A 540 -2.68 -21.21 -8.16
N GLU A 541 -2.38 -19.92 -8.05
CA GLU A 541 -3.21 -18.88 -8.66
C GLU A 541 -3.29 -19.01 -10.18
N TRP A 542 -2.28 -19.61 -10.81
CA TRP A 542 -2.24 -19.87 -12.25
C TRP A 542 -2.97 -21.16 -12.65
N ALA A 543 -3.35 -22.01 -11.69
CA ALA A 543 -4.11 -23.23 -11.94
C ALA A 543 -5.61 -22.98 -12.18
N THR A 544 -6.10 -21.77 -11.89
CA THR A 544 -7.49 -21.37 -12.12
C THR A 544 -7.62 -20.44 -13.33
N SER A 545 -8.85 -20.24 -13.82
CA SER A 545 -9.16 -19.31 -14.91
C SER A 545 -8.75 -17.86 -14.58
N SER A 546 -8.72 -17.03 -15.63
CA SER A 546 -8.48 -15.58 -15.53
C SER A 546 -9.65 -14.83 -16.17
N PRO A 547 -10.49 -14.11 -15.39
CA PRO A 547 -10.54 -14.09 -13.94
C PRO A 547 -10.99 -15.43 -13.31
N PRO A 548 -10.64 -15.71 -12.04
CA PRO A 548 -11.15 -16.87 -11.30
C PRO A 548 -12.67 -16.78 -11.08
N PRO A 549 -13.37 -17.93 -10.94
CA PRO A 549 -14.76 -17.95 -10.50
C PRO A 549 -14.88 -17.44 -9.05
N VAL A 550 -16.11 -17.13 -8.62
CA VAL A 550 -16.38 -16.58 -7.27
C VAL A 550 -15.84 -17.46 -6.13
N TYR A 551 -15.85 -18.78 -6.33
CA TYR A 551 -15.37 -19.78 -5.37
C TYR A 551 -13.88 -20.14 -5.52
N ASN A 552 -13.15 -19.50 -6.42
CA ASN A 552 -11.77 -19.81 -6.83
C ASN A 552 -11.57 -21.23 -7.38
N PHE A 553 -11.61 -22.24 -6.51
CA PHE A 553 -11.39 -23.64 -6.85
C PHE A 553 -12.66 -24.47 -6.60
N ALA A 554 -13.15 -25.14 -7.64
CA ALA A 554 -14.32 -26.01 -7.54
C ALA A 554 -14.03 -27.18 -6.58
N VAL A 555 -12.90 -27.85 -6.81
CA VAL A 555 -12.31 -28.87 -5.93
C VAL A 555 -11.03 -28.30 -5.36
N LEU A 556 -10.84 -28.39 -4.04
CA LEU A 556 -9.65 -27.86 -3.40
C LEU A 556 -8.41 -28.67 -3.85
N PRO A 557 -7.30 -28.00 -4.20
CA PRO A 557 -6.08 -28.71 -4.59
C PRO A 557 -5.49 -29.44 -3.39
N VAL A 558 -4.91 -30.62 -3.62
CA VAL A 558 -4.08 -31.33 -2.63
C VAL A 558 -2.62 -31.07 -2.96
N VAL A 559 -1.91 -30.40 -2.05
CA VAL A 559 -0.54 -29.94 -2.28
C VAL A 559 0.47 -30.94 -1.73
N HIS A 560 1.34 -31.44 -2.59
CA HIS A 560 2.38 -32.39 -2.20
C HIS A 560 3.75 -31.72 -2.03
N GLU A 561 4.07 -30.71 -2.85
CA GLU A 561 5.41 -30.12 -2.99
C GLU A 561 5.34 -28.58 -3.09
N LEU A 562 6.50 -27.91 -2.97
CA LEU A 562 6.65 -26.49 -3.30
C LEU A 562 6.44 -26.29 -4.82
N ASP A 563 6.03 -25.11 -5.29
CA ASP A 563 5.71 -24.87 -6.71
C ASP A 563 4.65 -25.85 -7.24
N ALA A 564 3.56 -26.01 -6.49
CA ALA A 564 2.54 -27.05 -6.72
C ALA A 564 2.07 -27.13 -8.17
N PHE A 565 1.80 -25.98 -8.82
CA PHE A 565 1.29 -25.97 -10.18
C PHE A 565 2.36 -26.32 -11.23
N ALA A 566 3.63 -25.94 -11.00
CA ALA A 566 4.73 -26.35 -11.88
C ALA A 566 4.88 -27.88 -11.90
N HIS A 567 4.85 -28.53 -10.74
CA HIS A 567 4.95 -30.00 -10.67
C HIS A 567 3.67 -30.71 -11.18
N MET A 568 2.49 -30.09 -11.04
CA MET A 568 1.27 -30.59 -11.68
C MET A 568 1.41 -30.62 -13.21
N LYS A 569 1.98 -29.57 -13.80
CA LYS A 569 2.26 -29.51 -15.25
C LYS A 569 3.29 -30.54 -15.69
N GLU A 570 4.42 -30.66 -14.99
CA GLU A 570 5.47 -31.65 -15.28
C GLU A 570 4.94 -33.11 -15.25
N ARG A 571 3.94 -33.39 -14.42
CA ARG A 571 3.33 -34.71 -14.28
C ARG A 571 2.14 -34.95 -15.22
N GLY A 572 1.73 -33.96 -16.01
CA GLY A 572 0.50 -34.01 -16.81
C GLY A 572 -0.78 -34.16 -15.96
N ARG A 573 -0.76 -33.66 -14.72
CA ARG A 573 -1.86 -33.76 -13.73
C ARG A 573 -2.38 -32.38 -13.33
N THR A 574 -2.63 -31.52 -14.32
CA THR A 574 -3.31 -30.24 -14.12
C THR A 574 -4.82 -30.44 -13.88
N ARG A 575 -5.37 -31.57 -14.33
CA ARG A 575 -6.71 -32.02 -13.98
C ARG A 575 -6.78 -32.53 -12.54
N HIS A 576 -7.71 -31.98 -11.78
CA HIS A 576 -8.29 -32.72 -10.67
C HIS A 576 -8.98 -33.98 -11.25
N ALA A 577 -8.79 -35.13 -10.60
CA ALA A 577 -9.57 -36.32 -10.93
C ALA A 577 -11.07 -35.94 -10.94
N ARG A 578 -11.89 -36.60 -11.76
CA ARG A 578 -13.35 -36.43 -11.80
C ARG A 578 -13.99 -36.83 -10.46
N GLU A 579 -13.66 -36.12 -9.38
CA GLU A 579 -14.44 -36.13 -8.16
C GLU A 579 -15.79 -35.52 -8.49
N ALA A 580 -16.86 -36.10 -7.95
CA ALA A 580 -18.17 -35.51 -8.05
C ALA A 580 -18.12 -34.09 -7.45
N TYR A 581 -18.49 -33.07 -8.24
CA TYR A 581 -18.65 -31.72 -7.73
C TYR A 581 -19.57 -31.74 -6.52
N ARG A 582 -19.27 -30.90 -5.54
CA ARG A 582 -20.05 -30.76 -4.30
C ARG A 582 -20.59 -29.36 -4.22
N ASP A 583 -21.64 -29.22 -3.43
CA ASP A 583 -22.19 -27.93 -3.04
C ASP A 583 -21.10 -27.08 -2.37
N ILE A 584 -21.02 -25.81 -2.74
CA ILE A 584 -20.03 -24.86 -2.23
C ILE A 584 -20.74 -23.81 -1.38
N HIS A 585 -20.40 -23.79 -0.10
CA HIS A 585 -20.82 -22.73 0.82
C HIS A 585 -20.01 -21.45 0.59
N MET A 586 -20.70 -20.32 0.42
CA MET A 586 -20.11 -19.00 0.16
C MET A 586 -20.79 -17.91 1.00
N PRO A 587 -20.05 -16.87 1.42
CA PRO A 587 -20.62 -15.74 2.15
C PRO A 587 -21.45 -14.85 1.22
N ARG A 588 -22.56 -14.30 1.72
CA ARG A 588 -23.36 -13.31 0.99
C ARG A 588 -22.74 -11.91 1.06
N ASN A 589 -23.07 -11.11 0.06
CA ASN A 589 -22.80 -9.68 0.06
C ASN A 589 -23.56 -8.97 1.17
N THR A 590 -22.96 -7.91 1.71
CA THR A 590 -23.56 -7.12 2.78
C THR A 590 -23.16 -5.64 2.68
N SER A 591 -24.10 -4.75 2.97
CA SER A 591 -23.85 -3.30 3.04
C SER A 591 -23.36 -2.84 4.41
N ALA A 592 -23.39 -3.71 5.42
CA ALA A 592 -23.08 -3.34 6.80
C ALA A 592 -21.68 -2.73 6.95
N GLY A 593 -20.68 -3.24 6.22
CA GLY A 593 -19.31 -2.71 6.26
C GLY A 593 -19.22 -1.27 5.75
N LEU A 594 -19.89 -0.98 4.63
CA LEU A 594 -20.01 0.37 4.07
C LEU A 594 -20.76 1.31 5.02
N ILE A 595 -21.89 0.87 5.59
CA ILE A 595 -22.72 1.69 6.49
C ILE A 595 -21.93 2.05 7.76
N VAL A 596 -21.22 1.08 8.36
CA VAL A 596 -20.34 1.33 9.51
C VAL A 596 -19.28 2.37 9.14
N ALA A 597 -18.63 2.23 7.98
CA ALA A 597 -17.61 3.18 7.56
C ALA A 597 -18.18 4.59 7.30
N LEU A 598 -19.38 4.71 6.73
CA LEU A 598 -20.03 6.02 6.52
C LEU A 598 -20.37 6.71 7.84
N PHE A 599 -20.85 5.96 8.85
CA PHE A 599 -21.01 6.52 10.19
C PHE A 599 -19.66 6.87 10.83
N SER A 600 -18.63 6.06 10.65
CA SER A 600 -17.27 6.36 11.11
C SER A 600 -16.68 7.60 10.43
N LEU A 601 -16.98 7.84 9.15
CA LEU A 601 -16.63 9.08 8.45
C LEU A 601 -17.30 10.29 9.11
N ALA A 602 -18.60 10.17 9.41
CA ALA A 602 -19.34 11.21 10.10
C ALA A 602 -18.76 11.48 11.50
N ILE A 603 -18.34 10.45 12.24
CA ILE A 603 -17.63 10.59 13.53
C ILE A 603 -16.32 11.35 13.33
N GLY A 604 -15.46 10.90 12.40
CA GLY A 604 -14.17 11.54 12.13
C GLY A 604 -14.32 13.01 11.77
N PHE A 605 -15.21 13.34 10.82
CA PHE A 605 -15.50 14.72 10.44
C PHE A 605 -16.09 15.53 11.61
N ALA A 606 -17.02 14.94 12.37
CA ALA A 606 -17.62 15.60 13.52
C ALA A 606 -16.61 15.92 14.62
N LEU A 607 -15.67 15.02 14.90
CA LEU A 607 -14.65 15.24 15.92
C LEU A 607 -13.68 16.35 15.51
N VAL A 608 -13.19 16.33 14.26
CA VAL A 608 -12.37 17.42 13.69
C VAL A 608 -13.02 18.79 13.89
N TRP A 609 -14.33 18.89 13.63
CA TRP A 609 -15.07 20.14 13.69
C TRP A 609 -15.81 20.39 15.01
N HIS A 610 -15.62 19.55 16.02
CA HIS A 610 -16.29 19.64 17.33
C HIS A 610 -17.84 19.64 17.24
N ILE A 611 -18.40 18.87 16.31
CA ILE A 611 -19.85 18.69 16.09
C ILE A 611 -20.35 17.51 16.94
N TRP A 612 -20.44 17.70 18.26
CA TRP A 612 -20.64 16.60 19.22
C TRP A 612 -21.90 15.75 18.99
N TRP A 613 -23.03 16.38 18.62
CA TRP A 613 -24.27 15.64 18.35
C TRP A 613 -24.10 14.67 17.17
N LEU A 614 -23.33 15.04 16.15
CA LEU A 614 -23.07 14.21 14.98
C LEU A 614 -22.10 13.08 15.31
N ALA A 615 -21.10 13.34 16.17
CA ALA A 615 -20.22 12.30 16.68
C ALA A 615 -20.99 11.24 17.47
N ILE A 616 -21.91 11.66 18.36
CA ILE A 616 -22.77 10.75 19.12
C ILE A 616 -23.71 9.97 18.19
N ALA A 617 -24.38 10.65 17.25
CA ALA A 617 -25.28 10.01 16.29
C ALA A 617 -24.54 9.01 15.40
N GLY A 618 -23.32 9.33 14.95
CA GLY A 618 -22.45 8.43 14.21
C GLY A 618 -22.08 7.20 15.02
N LEU A 619 -21.68 7.36 16.29
CA LEU A 619 -21.35 6.23 17.17
C LEU A 619 -22.55 5.31 17.39
N LEU A 620 -23.73 5.88 17.64
CA LEU A 620 -24.98 5.11 17.75
C LEU A 620 -25.28 4.39 16.43
N GLY A 621 -25.07 5.03 15.28
CA GLY A 621 -25.22 4.43 13.95
C GLY A 621 -24.30 3.21 13.75
N VAL A 622 -23.03 3.30 14.16
CA VAL A 622 -22.09 2.16 14.14
C VAL A 622 -22.61 1.03 15.03
N ILE A 623 -22.95 1.32 16.29
CA ILE A 623 -23.42 0.32 17.26
C ILE A 623 -24.70 -0.37 16.76
N VAL A 624 -25.70 0.39 16.33
CA VAL A 624 -26.96 -0.14 15.81
C VAL A 624 -26.73 -1.00 14.58
N THR A 625 -25.87 -0.57 13.65
CA THR A 625 -25.55 -1.35 12.44
C THR A 625 -24.90 -2.70 12.80
N LEU A 626 -23.98 -2.71 13.78
CA LEU A 626 -23.34 -3.94 14.25
C LEU A 626 -24.32 -4.85 15.01
N ILE A 627 -25.24 -4.28 15.80
CA ILE A 627 -26.31 -5.05 16.48
C ILE A 627 -27.23 -5.69 15.43
N ILE A 628 -27.64 -4.95 14.41
CA ILE A 628 -28.47 -5.49 13.32
C ILE A 628 -27.70 -6.61 12.59
N ARG A 629 -26.44 -6.37 12.24
CA ARG A 629 -25.63 -7.37 11.52
C ARG A 629 -25.35 -8.62 12.35
N SER A 630 -25.19 -8.51 13.67
CA SER A 630 -24.96 -9.66 14.54
C SER A 630 -26.21 -10.52 14.77
N ASN A 631 -27.40 -9.96 14.55
CA ASN A 631 -28.67 -10.69 14.61
C ASN A 631 -29.12 -11.24 13.24
N ASP A 632 -28.41 -10.92 12.15
CA ASP A 632 -28.71 -11.43 10.81
C ASP A 632 -28.25 -12.88 10.68
N THR A 633 -29.18 -13.78 10.35
CA THR A 633 -28.91 -15.22 10.17
C THR A 633 -28.74 -15.63 8.71
N ASP A 634 -29.19 -14.83 7.74
CA ASP A 634 -29.05 -15.12 6.30
C ASP A 634 -27.76 -14.52 5.75
N ILE A 635 -26.64 -15.01 6.28
CA ILE A 635 -25.30 -14.45 5.98
C ILE A 635 -24.56 -15.20 4.88
N ASP A 636 -25.02 -16.40 4.54
CA ASP A 636 -24.34 -17.32 3.62
C ASP A 636 -25.33 -17.92 2.61
N TYR A 637 -24.78 -18.46 1.52
CA TYR A 637 -25.55 -19.19 0.50
C TYR A 637 -24.75 -20.37 -0.02
N THR A 638 -25.46 -21.32 -0.65
CA THR A 638 -24.85 -22.51 -1.24
C THR A 638 -24.95 -22.47 -2.76
N ILE A 639 -23.84 -22.66 -3.45
CA ILE A 639 -23.79 -22.87 -4.89
C ILE A 639 -23.96 -24.38 -5.14
N PRO A 640 -25.04 -24.82 -5.83
CA PRO A 640 -25.29 -26.24 -6.06
C PRO A 640 -24.21 -26.88 -6.93
N ALA A 641 -23.89 -28.15 -6.68
CA ALA A 641 -22.92 -28.94 -7.44
C ALA A 641 -23.16 -28.92 -8.96
N ALA A 642 -24.43 -28.93 -9.39
CA ALA A 642 -24.79 -28.83 -10.80
C ALA A 642 -24.41 -27.47 -11.43
N THR A 643 -24.56 -26.38 -10.67
CA THR A 643 -24.13 -25.04 -11.08
C THR A 643 -22.61 -24.96 -11.15
N VAL A 644 -21.92 -25.54 -10.15
CA VAL A 644 -20.45 -25.65 -10.17
C VAL A 644 -20.01 -26.42 -11.41
N ALA A 645 -20.59 -27.59 -11.69
CA ALA A 645 -20.27 -28.39 -12.87
C ALA A 645 -20.50 -27.63 -14.19
N GLY A 646 -21.58 -26.84 -14.27
CA GLY A 646 -21.89 -26.02 -15.44
C GLY A 646 -20.91 -24.86 -15.64
N MET A 647 -20.49 -24.19 -14.55
CA MET A 647 -19.46 -23.14 -14.59
C MET A 647 -18.10 -23.73 -14.97
N ASP A 648 -17.76 -24.87 -14.35
CA ASP A 648 -16.49 -25.58 -14.51
C ASP A 648 -16.32 -26.24 -15.89
N GLY A 649 -17.43 -26.69 -16.47
CA GLY A 649 -17.52 -27.25 -17.82
C GLY A 649 -17.81 -26.22 -18.92
N SER A 650 -17.86 -24.92 -18.60
CA SER A 650 -18.11 -23.88 -19.59
C SER A 650 -17.04 -23.90 -20.69
N PRO A 651 -17.37 -23.63 -21.97
CA PRO A 651 -16.41 -23.71 -23.07
C PRO A 651 -15.16 -22.87 -22.85
N ALA A 652 -15.27 -21.75 -22.12
CA ALA A 652 -14.13 -20.91 -21.75
C ALA A 652 -13.19 -21.61 -20.75
N GLN A 653 -13.74 -22.27 -19.72
CA GLN A 653 -12.93 -22.97 -18.72
C GLN A 653 -12.38 -24.29 -19.27
N THR A 654 -13.18 -25.03 -20.04
CA THR A 654 -12.72 -26.24 -20.74
C THR A 654 -11.59 -25.93 -21.71
N ARG A 655 -11.75 -24.90 -22.56
CA ARG A 655 -10.69 -24.46 -23.48
C ARG A 655 -9.44 -23.98 -22.73
N ALA A 656 -9.61 -23.27 -21.62
CA ALA A 656 -8.48 -22.83 -20.81
C ALA A 656 -7.66 -24.00 -20.30
N ARG A 657 -8.33 -25.03 -19.78
CA ARG A 657 -7.72 -26.26 -19.27
C ARG A 657 -7.07 -27.09 -20.37
N ASP A 658 -7.76 -27.30 -21.49
CA ASP A 658 -7.23 -28.06 -22.62
C ASP A 658 -5.96 -27.39 -23.18
N LEU A 659 -5.93 -26.05 -23.22
CA LEU A 659 -4.75 -25.30 -23.62
C LEU A 659 -3.64 -25.35 -22.55
N GLN A 660 -3.98 -25.40 -21.27
CA GLN A 660 -2.98 -25.61 -20.19
C GLN A 660 -2.34 -27.00 -20.25
N GLU A 661 -3.05 -28.04 -20.66
CA GLU A 661 -2.49 -29.39 -20.85
C GLU A 661 -1.60 -29.49 -22.10
N ALA A 662 -1.85 -28.65 -23.11
CA ALA A 662 -1.06 -28.62 -24.34
C ALA A 662 0.28 -27.86 -24.21
N LEU A 663 0.45 -27.07 -23.14
CA LEU A 663 1.64 -26.26 -22.82
C LEU A 663 2.57 -26.99 -21.84
#